data_AF-A0A7Z0J969-F1
#
_entry.id   AF-A0A7Z0J969-F1
#
_cell.length_a   1.000
_cell.length_b   1.000
_cell.length_c   1.000
_cell.angle_alpha   90.00
_cell.angle_beta   90.00
_cell.angle_gamma   90.00
#
_symmetry.space_group_name_H-M   'P 1'
#
loop_
_entity.id
_entity.type
_entity.pdbx_description
1 polymer ?
#
loop_
_entity_poly.entity_id
_entity_poly.type
_entity_poly.pdbx_seq_one_letter_code
_entity_poly.pdbx_strand_id
1 'polypeptide(L)'
;MTSTPSHTAPPTDGDNRTGRVGHRRLTAVQTFDIGRLTTHPVPLVPSSFIAVSGEGPKGDSNGSGKTTFLSAVSLLLADPQWKLDRDGRHARGLLFNPEAAGTGATRSGFGRGYVVGVFDAPGGSDPMTVWVRVADQPPYVQMRWTHGVHVARAHTDQERADQADELWNGIPAKQGSGANRMGTVLYGMAPRCLAYLDTSVRPLVPSLLSQQMTAMAPDAIGDALLALTGQSGLLTREVDRRSEYETAAEQLRQAETDDRRLRIEEEAHLEAVRRREEARSILLDAEGAWKLHLACGLVEKRKEHRRAERRLKEAQDALREAERQADRTRRRLQELQGDTSLAARADGAAREREALREKLTILDQDVGRLRQELEQLTKRRRDLLDATRHHDGASLQQCRTDVARAEEHHNTALVRHHEACAVLTDASRVLELVRAGHDGRTGEAIRYLGEHGVTARGVLDSVVLEEWSRPEWEAHLWRFRDSVAVHEADAESAIDMLRDLPGVSVVSLPGPVSTTPAPLFGGLSAPECFRPFLTAVRSRYGHETDPDRSRDGGLDEWVIGGFSEPLTGRESRVATALAIFEAAEQREQDSREARSVASHALRRHGERVRAAEAAEVLGRCQAERREAEGRLSEAAAQVQRMRREWTRTDLRHTQAQADLHAHELTTASLDKDLRFQDQEIRRLRSERHKADAALHHVGLRAWESAWPDGLGTAEDYVDRTCPRGEPRTSDHWWTRADHQIVTALAEIRGDRHTASQPLVELFQVPKEKNQVVPDHGSALLAFTEAIRPLFEFLEECRERDDLTKDSIIRDQREREARLVTSRKEVDEQQGRLEQMRAMIVESVEMALDSISTEFDRLDRDRDGGYGARLDVDIQDPSVTGSVWKVNATPKWLRSPQGTYVSYQEVANGAQVKVFAIHLVLAALLHDSGSSGRVLILDELGNSLGDENRKHVLRSLQDVAVRRGVTILGTCQDSVIHDAVRHCGQVVWFNHASDSEVYNRPTRTWGSDPSGGHVERVAAWLRAGRPVSG
;
A
#
# COMPACT_ATOMS: atom_id res chain seq x y z
N MET A 1 -58.90 -2.07 27.22
CA MET A 1 -58.64 -2.58 25.86
C MET A 1 -57.23 -2.20 25.48
N THR A 2 -56.34 -3.17 25.58
CA THR A 2 -54.90 -3.09 25.30
C THR A 2 -54.66 -3.18 23.80
N SER A 3 -54.14 -2.10 23.20
CA SER A 3 -53.59 -2.12 21.83
C SER A 3 -52.08 -1.95 21.91
N THR A 4 -51.40 -3.07 21.71
CA THR A 4 -49.95 -3.23 21.58
C THR A 4 -49.38 -2.32 20.48
N PRO A 5 -48.23 -1.66 20.70
CA PRO A 5 -47.52 -0.98 19.62
C PRO A 5 -46.90 -2.03 18.71
N SER A 6 -47.19 -1.94 17.42
CA SER A 6 -46.58 -2.77 16.38
C SER A 6 -45.07 -2.56 16.39
N HIS A 7 -44.34 -3.61 16.78
CA HIS A 7 -42.92 -3.75 16.49
C HIS A 7 -42.71 -3.65 14.98
N THR A 8 -42.30 -2.48 14.48
CA THR A 8 -41.61 -2.38 13.20
C THR A 8 -40.33 -3.19 13.32
N ALA A 9 -40.26 -4.30 12.59
CA ALA A 9 -39.06 -5.08 12.40
C ALA A 9 -37.89 -4.16 12.02
N PRO A 10 -36.65 -4.43 12.50
CA PRO A 10 -35.49 -3.69 12.06
C PRO A 10 -35.39 -3.83 10.53
N PRO A 11 -35.03 -2.76 9.79
CA PRO A 11 -34.83 -2.88 8.36
C PRO A 11 -33.76 -3.95 8.13
N THR A 12 -34.15 -4.97 7.36
CA THR A 12 -33.27 -6.00 6.79
C THR A 12 -31.96 -5.36 6.34
N ASP A 13 -30.82 -5.94 6.74
CA ASP A 13 -29.48 -5.51 6.36
C ASP A 13 -29.47 -5.15 4.87
N GLY A 14 -29.52 -3.84 4.62
CA GLY A 14 -29.62 -3.28 3.28
C GLY A 14 -28.38 -3.63 2.49
N ASP A 15 -28.59 -3.93 1.22
CA ASP A 15 -27.61 -4.11 0.15
C ASP A 15 -26.19 -3.69 0.57
N ASN A 16 -25.33 -4.68 0.83
CA ASN A 16 -23.96 -4.52 1.39
C ASN A 16 -23.07 -3.60 0.50
N ARG A 17 -23.59 -3.19 -0.67
CA ARG A 17 -22.99 -2.28 -1.63
C ARG A 17 -22.98 -0.82 -1.21
N THR A 18 -23.97 -0.30 -0.47
CA THR A 18 -24.10 1.17 -0.22
C THR A 18 -23.94 1.62 1.24
N GLY A 19 -23.73 0.69 2.17
CA GLY A 19 -23.52 0.98 3.59
C GLY A 19 -24.70 1.69 4.27
N ARG A 20 -24.46 2.25 5.47
CA ARG A 20 -25.50 2.93 6.27
C ARG A 20 -26.02 4.23 5.67
N VAL A 21 -25.18 4.96 4.93
CA VAL A 21 -25.57 6.22 4.26
C VAL A 21 -26.52 5.93 3.09
N GLY A 22 -26.34 4.80 2.41
CA GLY A 22 -27.18 4.38 1.29
C GLY A 22 -27.11 5.36 0.11
N HIS A 23 -28.26 5.64 -0.50
CA HIS A 23 -28.37 6.55 -1.65
C HIS A 23 -28.40 8.05 -1.28
N ARG A 24 -28.36 8.41 0.02
CA ARG A 24 -28.36 9.80 0.48
C ARG A 24 -27.12 10.54 0.00
N ARG A 25 -27.22 11.78 -0.45
CA ARG A 25 -26.14 12.60 -1.04
C ARG A 25 -25.62 13.61 -0.03
N LEU A 26 -24.33 13.95 -0.10
CA LEU A 26 -23.74 14.97 0.78
C LEU A 26 -24.30 16.35 0.41
N THR A 27 -24.93 17.03 1.37
CA THR A 27 -25.62 18.32 1.18
C THR A 27 -24.98 19.47 1.95
N ALA A 28 -24.21 19.17 3.00
CA ALA A 28 -23.48 20.19 3.73
C ALA A 28 -22.36 19.59 4.58
N VAL A 29 -21.35 20.42 4.87
CA VAL A 29 -20.19 20.05 5.69
C VAL A 29 -19.88 21.15 6.71
N GLN A 30 -19.57 20.77 7.94
CA GLN A 30 -19.12 21.67 9.01
C GLN A 30 -17.85 21.12 9.64
N THR A 31 -16.91 22.00 9.95
CA THR A 31 -15.58 21.63 10.46
C THR A 31 -15.27 22.33 11.77
N PHE A 32 -14.54 21.67 12.66
CA PHE A 32 -14.12 22.20 13.96
C PHE A 32 -12.66 21.86 14.18
N ASP A 33 -11.81 22.87 14.40
CA ASP A 33 -10.37 22.71 14.60
C ASP A 33 -9.66 21.90 13.50
N ILE A 34 -10.13 22.06 12.25
CA ILE A 34 -9.55 21.47 11.04
C ILE A 34 -8.92 22.55 10.20
N GLY A 35 -7.58 22.64 10.22
CA GLY A 35 -6.82 23.74 9.64
C GLY A 35 -7.39 25.10 10.03
N ARG A 36 -7.23 26.12 9.18
CA ARG A 36 -7.82 27.45 9.40
C ARG A 36 -9.29 27.55 8.96
N LEU A 37 -10.00 26.43 8.78
CA LEU A 37 -11.39 26.47 8.33
C LEU A 37 -12.31 27.04 9.41
N THR A 38 -13.33 27.78 8.99
CA THR A 38 -14.36 28.32 9.89
C THR A 38 -15.27 27.20 10.43
N THR A 39 -15.96 27.46 11.54
CA THR A 39 -16.97 26.52 12.08
C THR A 39 -18.36 26.71 11.46
N HIS A 40 -18.51 27.66 10.51
CA HIS A 40 -19.73 27.80 9.75
C HIS A 40 -19.94 26.60 8.82
N PRO A 41 -21.20 26.17 8.63
CA PRO A 41 -21.50 25.14 7.67
C PRO A 41 -21.35 25.65 6.23
N VAL A 42 -20.81 24.77 5.39
CA VAL A 42 -20.66 24.94 3.94
C VAL A 42 -21.74 24.10 3.25
N PRO A 43 -22.76 24.72 2.64
CA PRO A 43 -23.75 23.99 1.85
C PRO A 43 -23.14 23.51 0.54
N LEU A 44 -23.56 22.34 0.07
CA LEU A 44 -23.14 21.73 -1.18
C LEU A 44 -24.38 21.34 -2.01
N VAL A 45 -24.40 21.72 -3.29
CA VAL A 45 -25.45 21.31 -4.23
C VAL A 45 -25.11 19.92 -4.77
N PRO A 46 -25.78 18.86 -4.31
CA PRO A 46 -25.45 17.50 -4.70
C PRO A 46 -25.70 17.28 -6.21
N SER A 47 -25.02 16.29 -6.78
CA SER A 47 -25.21 15.89 -8.19
C SER A 47 -24.91 17.02 -9.19
N SER A 48 -23.99 17.92 -8.83
CA SER A 48 -23.54 19.01 -9.66
C SER A 48 -22.02 19.13 -9.64
N PHE A 49 -21.47 19.86 -10.61
CA PHE A 49 -20.10 20.35 -10.53
C PHE A 49 -20.07 21.61 -9.64
N ILE A 50 -19.27 21.56 -8.58
CA ILE A 50 -19.07 22.61 -7.59
C ILE A 50 -17.65 23.17 -7.77
N ALA A 51 -17.55 24.43 -8.19
CA ALA A 51 -16.29 25.14 -8.31
C ALA A 51 -15.88 25.71 -6.95
N VAL A 52 -14.73 25.27 -6.43
CA VAL A 52 -14.20 25.68 -5.13
C VAL A 52 -13.07 26.68 -5.38
N SER A 53 -13.32 27.96 -5.06
CA SER A 53 -12.34 29.03 -5.20
C SER A 53 -12.18 29.81 -3.89
N GLY A 54 -11.34 30.83 -3.87
CA GLY A 54 -11.15 31.64 -2.67
C GLY A 54 -9.87 32.44 -2.66
N GLU A 55 -9.85 33.43 -1.78
CA GLU A 55 -8.81 34.44 -1.61
C GLU A 55 -8.06 34.20 -0.29
N GLY A 56 -6.73 34.22 -0.36
CA GLY A 56 -5.82 34.04 0.76
C GLY A 56 -5.11 35.33 1.17
N PRO A 57 -4.18 35.24 2.14
CA PRO A 57 -3.49 36.42 2.64
C PRO A 57 -2.59 37.01 1.54
N LYS A 58 -2.76 38.32 1.27
CA LYS A 58 -2.17 39.09 0.14
C LYS A 58 -2.94 39.05 -1.18
N GLY A 59 -4.16 38.54 -1.19
CA GLY A 59 -5.07 38.63 -2.34
C GLY A 59 -4.81 37.62 -3.46
N ASP A 60 -3.96 36.60 -3.22
CA ASP A 60 -3.80 35.47 -4.14
C ASP A 60 -4.67 34.28 -3.73
N SER A 61 -4.87 33.33 -4.63
CA SER A 61 -5.70 32.15 -4.35
C SER A 61 -5.08 31.22 -3.28
N ASN A 62 -3.78 31.33 -2.99
CA ASN A 62 -3.07 30.38 -2.13
C ASN A 62 -3.35 30.61 -0.64
N GLY A 63 -3.35 29.57 0.19
CA GLY A 63 -3.58 29.73 1.63
C GLY A 63 -5.02 30.04 2.05
N SER A 64 -5.96 30.18 1.10
CA SER A 64 -7.40 30.39 1.36
C SER A 64 -8.13 29.22 2.06
N GLY A 65 -7.51 28.04 2.16
CA GLY A 65 -8.10 26.85 2.81
C GLY A 65 -8.92 25.93 1.90
N LYS A 66 -8.98 26.18 0.58
CA LYS A 66 -9.66 25.33 -0.41
C LYS A 66 -9.27 23.85 -0.31
N THR A 67 -7.97 23.58 -0.40
CA THR A 67 -7.45 22.22 -0.43
C THR A 67 -7.60 21.53 0.93
N THR A 68 -7.53 22.28 2.04
CA THR A 68 -7.84 21.78 3.39
C THR A 68 -9.30 21.35 3.50
N PHE A 69 -10.24 22.16 2.98
CA PHE A 69 -11.67 21.81 2.97
C PHE A 69 -11.93 20.52 2.18
N LEU A 70 -11.40 20.44 0.96
CA LEU A 70 -11.54 19.23 0.15
C LEU A 70 -10.90 17.99 0.81
N SER A 71 -9.80 18.21 1.54
CA SER A 71 -9.17 17.15 2.31
C SER A 71 -10.06 16.66 3.45
N ALA A 72 -10.73 17.58 4.16
CA ALA A 72 -11.71 17.24 5.18
C ALA A 72 -12.91 16.47 4.60
N VAL A 73 -13.45 16.92 3.46
CA VAL A 73 -14.56 16.25 2.77
C VAL A 73 -14.21 14.83 2.37
N SER A 74 -13.02 14.60 1.82
CA SER A 74 -12.63 13.24 1.43
C SER A 74 -12.25 12.34 2.61
N LEU A 75 -11.83 12.89 3.76
CA LEU A 75 -11.73 12.10 4.99
C LEU A 75 -13.12 11.68 5.48
N LEU A 76 -14.07 12.62 5.53
CA LEU A 76 -15.46 12.37 5.89
C LEU A 76 -16.05 11.24 5.04
N LEU A 77 -15.75 11.24 3.74
CA LEU A 77 -16.22 10.26 2.77
C LEU A 77 -15.34 9.01 2.66
N ALA A 78 -14.40 8.82 3.58
CA ALA A 78 -13.52 7.66 3.68
C ALA A 78 -12.78 7.33 2.38
N ASP A 79 -12.23 8.35 1.72
CA ASP A 79 -11.41 8.17 0.52
C ASP A 79 -10.28 7.14 0.76
N PRO A 80 -10.09 6.14 -0.12
CA PRO A 80 -9.12 5.06 0.11
C PRO A 80 -7.67 5.53 0.29
N GLN A 81 -7.29 6.70 -0.23
CA GLN A 81 -5.91 7.20 -0.11
C GLN A 81 -5.52 7.55 1.33
N TRP A 82 -6.50 7.70 2.23
CA TRP A 82 -6.24 7.91 3.66
C TRP A 82 -5.66 6.69 4.38
N LYS A 83 -5.67 5.50 3.76
CA LYS A 83 -5.17 4.24 4.34
C LYS A 83 -5.74 4.00 5.75
N LEU A 84 -7.07 4.05 5.83
CA LEU A 84 -7.81 3.91 7.08
C LEU A 84 -7.68 2.50 7.69
N ASP A 85 -7.26 1.51 6.90
CA ASP A 85 -6.82 0.18 7.34
C ASP A 85 -5.65 0.25 8.34
N ARG A 86 -4.86 1.33 8.33
CA ARG A 86 -3.72 1.59 9.23
C ARG A 86 -4.02 2.72 10.22
N ASP A 87 -5.18 2.65 10.87
CA ASP A 87 -5.65 3.55 11.95
C ASP A 87 -5.85 5.04 11.57
N GLY A 88 -5.68 5.42 10.30
CA GLY A 88 -5.94 6.78 9.81
C GLY A 88 -4.97 7.85 10.34
N ARG A 89 -3.77 7.46 10.79
CA ARG A 89 -2.76 8.36 11.42
C ARG A 89 -2.43 9.63 10.62
N HIS A 90 -2.59 9.61 9.30
CA HIS A 90 -2.30 10.75 8.43
C HIS A 90 -3.32 11.89 8.61
N ALA A 91 -4.55 11.57 9.04
CA ALA A 91 -5.60 12.56 9.29
C ALA A 91 -5.20 13.61 10.33
N ARG A 92 -4.27 13.30 11.26
CA ARG A 92 -3.74 14.27 12.23
C ARG A 92 -3.19 15.54 11.60
N GLY A 93 -2.68 15.45 10.37
CA GLY A 93 -2.16 16.61 9.64
C GLY A 93 -3.24 17.61 9.21
N LEU A 94 -4.53 17.25 9.35
CA LEU A 94 -5.65 18.18 9.16
C LEU A 94 -5.97 19.01 10.39
N LEU A 95 -5.49 18.64 11.58
CA LEU A 95 -5.76 19.40 12.80
C LEU A 95 -5.18 20.81 12.69
N PHE A 96 -5.88 21.77 13.27
CA PHE A 96 -5.39 23.14 13.38
C PHE A 96 -4.05 23.16 14.14
N ASN A 97 -3.05 23.83 13.57
CA ASN A 97 -1.73 24.00 14.17
C ASN A 97 -1.54 25.45 14.64
N PRO A 98 -1.53 25.72 15.97
CA PRO A 98 -1.39 27.07 16.53
C PRO A 98 -0.04 27.74 16.22
N GLU A 99 1.05 26.96 16.13
CA GLU A 99 2.39 27.50 15.86
C GLU A 99 2.50 28.00 14.41
N ALA A 100 1.96 27.23 13.46
CA ALA A 100 1.85 27.64 12.05
C ALA A 100 0.80 28.77 11.86
N ALA A 101 -0.06 29.00 12.86
CA ALA A 101 -1.06 30.06 12.85
C ALA A 101 -0.55 31.41 13.39
N GLY A 102 0.65 31.46 13.97
CA GLY A 102 1.21 32.69 14.55
C GLY A 102 0.50 33.17 15.82
N THR A 103 -0.38 32.35 16.40
CA THR A 103 -1.13 32.68 17.61
C THR A 103 -0.37 32.21 18.85
N GLY A 104 0.07 33.14 19.70
CA GLY A 104 0.57 32.82 21.04
C GLY A 104 -0.47 32.04 21.84
N ALA A 105 -0.09 30.87 22.34
CA ALA A 105 -0.99 29.88 22.94
C ALA A 105 -1.87 30.43 24.07
N THR A 106 -3.20 30.30 23.95
CA THR A 106 -4.18 30.39 25.07
C THR A 106 -5.58 29.84 24.71
N ARG A 107 -5.67 28.75 23.93
CA ARG A 107 -6.92 27.97 23.81
C ARG A 107 -6.66 26.52 24.22
N SER A 108 -7.35 26.05 25.25
CA SER A 108 -7.35 24.65 25.69
C SER A 108 -8.29 23.84 24.78
N GLY A 109 -7.77 23.12 23.78
CA GLY A 109 -8.61 22.32 22.88
C GLY A 109 -7.92 21.51 21.78
N PHE A 110 -6.64 21.79 21.46
CA PHE A 110 -6.00 21.34 20.21
C PHE A 110 -5.62 19.85 20.08
N GLY A 111 -6.13 18.96 20.93
CA GLY A 111 -5.90 17.52 20.79
C GLY A 111 -6.83 16.82 19.80
N ARG A 112 -7.94 17.46 19.40
CA ARG A 112 -8.94 16.87 18.50
C ARG A 112 -9.68 17.92 17.68
N GLY A 113 -10.25 17.48 16.56
CA GLY A 113 -11.13 18.24 15.69
C GLY A 113 -12.22 17.36 15.10
N TYR A 114 -13.21 17.96 14.44
CA TYR A 114 -14.36 17.26 13.89
C TYR A 114 -14.63 17.68 12.44
N VAL A 115 -14.99 16.70 11.60
CA VAL A 115 -15.60 16.91 10.28
C VAL A 115 -16.99 16.31 10.31
N VAL A 116 -18.00 17.14 10.06
CA VAL A 116 -19.42 16.77 10.14
C VAL A 116 -20.05 16.88 8.76
N GLY A 117 -20.67 15.80 8.30
CA GLY A 117 -21.37 15.73 7.03
C GLY A 117 -22.86 15.48 7.20
N VAL A 118 -23.69 16.25 6.51
CA VAL A 118 -25.14 16.02 6.41
C VAL A 118 -25.45 15.39 5.06
N PHE A 119 -26.07 14.22 5.09
CA PHE A 119 -26.48 13.45 3.92
C PHE A 119 -27.99 13.40 3.83
N ASP A 120 -28.57 13.59 2.66
CA ASP A 120 -30.03 13.57 2.47
C ASP A 120 -30.43 12.84 1.18
N ALA A 121 -31.64 12.27 1.16
CA ALA A 121 -32.19 11.66 -0.04
C ALA A 121 -32.42 12.71 -1.16
N PRO A 122 -32.50 12.33 -2.45
CA PRO A 122 -32.69 13.28 -3.55
C PRO A 122 -33.96 14.15 -3.43
N GLY A 123 -35.03 13.62 -2.80
CA GLY A 123 -36.25 14.37 -2.49
C GLY A 123 -36.24 15.02 -1.10
N GLY A 124 -35.17 14.81 -0.33
CA GLY A 124 -34.99 15.45 0.95
C GLY A 124 -35.68 14.82 2.17
N SER A 125 -36.33 13.69 2.02
CA SER A 125 -37.19 13.18 3.10
C SER A 125 -36.45 12.51 4.26
N ASP A 126 -35.13 12.34 4.19
CA ASP A 126 -34.41 11.38 5.03
C ASP A 126 -32.96 11.82 5.33
N PRO A 127 -32.78 12.84 6.18
CA PRO A 127 -31.46 13.33 6.55
C PRO A 127 -30.74 12.39 7.53
N MET A 128 -29.42 12.27 7.36
CA MET A 128 -28.50 11.55 8.22
C MET A 128 -27.25 12.38 8.44
N THR A 129 -26.77 12.45 9.68
CA THR A 129 -25.53 13.18 10.01
C THR A 129 -24.42 12.21 10.40
N VAL A 130 -23.25 12.39 9.80
CA VAL A 130 -22.03 11.66 10.11
C VAL A 130 -21.03 12.62 10.73
N TRP A 131 -20.47 12.24 11.87
CA TRP A 131 -19.37 12.92 12.53
C TRP A 131 -18.11 12.08 12.40
N VAL A 132 -17.01 12.71 12.01
CA VAL A 132 -15.67 12.13 12.01
C VAL A 132 -14.79 12.94 12.94
N ARG A 133 -14.35 12.34 14.04
CA ARG A 133 -13.41 12.92 14.98
C ARG A 133 -11.99 12.59 14.53
N VAL A 134 -11.16 13.62 14.41
CA VAL A 134 -9.71 13.53 14.20
C VAL A 134 -9.02 13.85 15.53
N ALA A 135 -8.02 13.07 15.91
CA ALA A 135 -7.26 13.28 17.15
C ALA A 135 -5.75 13.22 16.89
N ASP A 136 -4.98 13.87 17.76
CA ASP A 136 -3.52 13.87 17.76
C ASP A 136 -2.93 12.56 18.34
N GLN A 137 -3.72 11.85 19.14
CA GLN A 137 -3.42 10.55 19.74
C GLN A 137 -4.35 9.43 19.24
N PRO A 138 -3.92 8.15 19.29
CA PRO A 138 -4.79 7.02 19.02
C PRO A 138 -6.01 6.96 19.96
N PRO A 139 -7.21 6.64 19.48
CA PRO A 139 -7.56 6.39 18.08
C PRO A 139 -7.63 7.71 17.27
N TYR A 140 -6.79 7.81 16.23
CA TYR A 140 -6.60 9.04 15.43
C TYR A 140 -7.85 9.45 14.67
N VAL A 141 -8.63 8.47 14.20
CA VAL A 141 -9.90 8.70 13.50
C VAL A 141 -10.98 7.83 14.13
N GLN A 142 -12.09 8.46 14.47
CA GLN A 142 -13.32 7.78 14.88
C GLN A 142 -14.50 8.37 14.13
N MET A 143 -15.48 7.53 13.81
CA MET A 143 -16.74 7.99 13.25
C MET A 143 -17.91 7.71 14.19
N ARG A 144 -18.94 8.54 14.11
CA ARG A 144 -20.28 8.31 14.67
C ARG A 144 -21.33 8.82 13.68
N TRP A 145 -22.53 8.26 13.72
CA TRP A 145 -23.62 8.70 12.86
C TRP A 145 -24.97 8.66 13.57
N THR A 146 -25.92 9.47 13.10
CA THR A 146 -27.30 9.49 13.58
C THR A 146 -28.26 9.89 12.47
N HIS A 147 -29.54 9.54 12.59
CA HIS A 147 -30.59 10.06 11.71
C HIS A 147 -31.00 11.47 12.14
N GLY A 148 -31.48 12.27 11.20
CA GLY A 148 -31.74 13.69 11.41
C GLY A 148 -30.50 14.58 11.20
N VAL A 149 -30.72 15.88 11.36
CA VAL A 149 -29.68 16.91 11.28
C VAL A 149 -29.12 17.17 12.68
N HIS A 150 -27.88 16.76 12.93
CA HIS A 150 -27.21 16.82 14.25
C HIS A 150 -25.92 17.64 14.16
N VAL A 151 -26.04 18.96 14.15
CA VAL A 151 -24.98 19.91 13.79
C VAL A 151 -24.96 21.09 14.77
N ALA A 152 -23.81 21.76 14.93
CA ALA A 152 -23.71 22.89 15.86
C ALA A 152 -24.40 24.14 15.30
N ARG A 153 -25.22 24.78 16.15
CA ARG A 153 -26.04 25.94 15.82
C ARG A 153 -25.82 26.99 16.89
N ALA A 154 -24.95 27.95 16.61
CA ALA A 154 -24.72 29.13 17.44
C ALA A 154 -24.33 30.32 16.56
N HIS A 155 -24.25 31.52 17.15
CA HIS A 155 -23.97 32.74 16.40
C HIS A 155 -22.47 32.98 16.21
N THR A 156 -21.63 32.53 17.15
CA THR A 156 -20.17 32.71 17.09
C THR A 156 -19.43 31.40 16.76
N ASP A 157 -18.20 31.52 16.23
CA ASP A 157 -17.35 30.35 15.97
C ASP A 157 -16.96 29.61 17.26
N GLN A 158 -16.74 30.36 18.36
CA GLN A 158 -16.40 29.77 19.66
C GLN A 158 -17.55 28.96 20.24
N GLU A 159 -18.78 29.50 20.27
CA GLU A 159 -19.94 28.77 20.81
C GLU A 159 -20.23 27.49 20.02
N ARG A 160 -20.01 27.50 18.69
CA ARG A 160 -20.17 26.30 17.87
C ARG A 160 -19.07 25.27 18.18
N ALA A 161 -17.83 25.71 18.39
CA ALA A 161 -16.75 24.83 18.81
C ALA A 161 -17.04 24.19 20.17
N ASP A 162 -17.57 24.96 21.13
CA ASP A 162 -17.93 24.47 22.47
C ASP A 162 -19.06 23.42 22.41
N GLN A 163 -20.05 23.61 21.53
CA GLN A 163 -21.14 22.63 21.31
C GLN A 163 -20.67 21.31 20.69
N ALA A 164 -19.53 21.27 20.00
CA ALA A 164 -19.13 20.13 19.20
C ALA A 164 -18.92 18.85 20.02
N ASP A 165 -18.32 18.97 21.20
CA ASP A 165 -18.08 17.83 22.10
C ASP A 165 -19.39 17.29 22.70
N GLU A 166 -20.32 18.17 23.07
CA GLU A 166 -21.64 17.79 23.56
C GLU A 166 -22.42 17.01 22.50
N LEU A 167 -22.42 17.52 21.26
CA LEU A 167 -23.08 16.87 20.13
C LEU A 167 -22.45 15.51 19.81
N TRP A 168 -21.12 15.41 19.78
CA TRP A 168 -20.43 14.13 19.57
C TRP A 168 -20.80 13.11 20.65
N ASN A 169 -20.78 13.52 21.91
CA ASN A 169 -21.07 12.66 23.06
C ASN A 169 -22.54 12.24 23.12
N GLY A 170 -23.45 13.06 22.58
CA GLY A 170 -24.88 12.73 22.44
C GLY A 170 -25.18 11.62 21.43
N ILE A 171 -24.25 11.27 20.52
CA ILE A 171 -24.44 10.16 19.57
C ILE A 171 -24.01 8.83 20.23
N PRO A 172 -24.90 7.80 20.27
CA PRO A 172 -24.60 6.50 20.86
C PRO A 172 -23.31 5.85 20.33
N ALA A 173 -22.46 5.34 21.24
CA ALA A 173 -21.20 4.69 20.87
C ALA A 173 -21.36 3.43 19.98
N LYS A 174 -22.51 2.74 20.09
CA LYS A 174 -22.87 1.60 19.21
C LYS A 174 -23.03 2.01 17.74
N GLN A 175 -23.27 3.30 17.48
CA GLN A 175 -23.33 3.89 16.14
C GLN A 175 -21.96 4.46 15.72
N GLY A 176 -20.87 4.00 16.34
CA GLY A 176 -19.51 4.41 16.01
C GLY A 176 -18.63 3.26 15.55
N SER A 177 -17.53 3.59 14.88
CA SER A 177 -16.47 2.63 14.51
C SER A 177 -15.11 3.32 14.42
N GLY A 178 -14.05 2.53 14.50
CA GLY A 178 -12.69 2.99 14.24
C GLY A 178 -12.42 3.20 12.74
N ALA A 179 -11.27 3.81 12.43
CA ALA A 179 -10.84 4.15 11.08
C ALA A 179 -11.01 3.00 10.06
N ASN A 180 -10.54 1.80 10.42
CA ASN A 180 -10.47 0.64 9.53
C ASN A 180 -11.83 0.14 9.00
N ARG A 181 -12.92 0.41 9.71
CA ARG A 181 -14.28 0.00 9.31
C ARG A 181 -15.13 1.17 8.81
N MET A 182 -14.58 2.40 8.77
CA MET A 182 -15.34 3.60 8.44
C MET A 182 -15.92 3.55 7.02
N GLY A 183 -15.08 3.24 6.03
CA GLY A 183 -15.51 3.15 4.63
C GLY A 183 -16.60 2.09 4.42
N THR A 184 -16.36 0.87 4.88
CA THR A 184 -17.27 -0.26 4.68
C THR A 184 -18.60 -0.09 5.44
N VAL A 185 -18.59 0.41 6.67
CA VAL A 185 -19.82 0.59 7.47
C VAL A 185 -20.68 1.74 6.93
N LEU A 186 -20.09 2.90 6.63
CA LEU A 186 -20.88 4.05 6.17
C LEU A 186 -21.29 3.94 4.71
N TYR A 187 -20.36 3.48 3.86
CA TYR A 187 -20.49 3.64 2.41
C TYR A 187 -20.52 2.30 1.64
N GLY A 188 -20.27 1.18 2.30
CA GLY A 188 -20.27 -0.14 1.67
C GLY A 188 -18.94 -0.48 0.99
N MET A 189 -18.98 -1.42 0.06
CA MET A 189 -17.79 -1.93 -0.63
C MET A 189 -17.24 -1.01 -1.73
N ALA A 190 -18.08 -0.12 -2.26
CA ALA A 190 -17.65 0.85 -3.27
C ALA A 190 -17.21 2.16 -2.61
N PRO A 191 -16.08 2.77 -3.04
CA PRO A 191 -15.62 4.03 -2.47
C PRO A 191 -16.63 5.15 -2.72
N ARG A 192 -16.97 5.88 -1.66
CA ARG A 192 -17.91 7.02 -1.75
C ARG A 192 -17.28 8.24 -2.39
N CYS A 193 -16.01 8.45 -2.09
CA CYS A 193 -15.22 9.56 -2.56
C CYS A 193 -13.98 9.05 -3.27
N LEU A 194 -13.62 9.77 -4.32
CA LEU A 194 -12.36 9.64 -5.01
C LEU A 194 -11.75 11.04 -5.08
N ALA A 195 -10.69 11.23 -4.34
CA ALA A 195 -10.02 12.51 -4.25
C ALA A 195 -8.67 12.50 -4.95
N TYR A 196 -8.44 13.59 -5.67
CA TYR A 196 -7.18 13.92 -6.30
C TYR A 196 -6.74 15.24 -5.71
N LEU A 197 -5.94 15.16 -4.65
CA LEU A 197 -5.47 16.29 -3.85
C LEU A 197 -3.93 16.25 -3.80
N ASP A 198 -3.27 17.28 -4.31
CA ASP A 198 -1.82 17.39 -4.24
C ASP A 198 -1.44 18.08 -2.92
N THR A 199 -1.43 17.30 -1.83
CA THR A 199 -1.23 17.83 -0.47
C THR A 199 -0.17 17.07 0.30
N SER A 200 0.65 17.81 1.05
CA SER A 200 1.61 17.25 2.02
C SER A 200 0.95 16.52 3.21
N VAL A 201 -0.38 16.67 3.37
CA VAL A 201 -1.16 16.06 4.46
C VAL A 201 -1.41 14.56 4.22
N ARG A 202 -1.32 14.11 2.95
CA ARG A 202 -1.53 12.71 2.55
C ARG A 202 -0.26 12.09 1.98
N PRO A 203 -0.14 10.76 2.02
CA PRO A 203 0.94 10.08 1.30
C PRO A 203 0.81 10.32 -0.22
N LEU A 204 1.89 10.78 -0.85
CA LEU A 204 1.99 10.86 -2.32
C LEU A 204 1.91 9.44 -2.90
N VAL A 205 0.82 9.12 -3.58
CA VAL A 205 0.65 7.85 -4.32
C VAL A 205 0.29 8.20 -5.78
N PRO A 206 0.92 7.56 -6.78
CA PRO A 206 0.51 7.71 -8.17
C PRO A 206 -0.99 7.42 -8.33
N SER A 207 -1.72 8.30 -9.01
CA SER A 207 -3.17 8.16 -9.21
C SER A 207 -3.54 8.52 -10.64
N LEU A 208 -4.68 8.03 -11.12
CA LEU A 208 -5.12 8.22 -12.51
C LEU A 208 -5.13 9.68 -12.95
N LEU A 209 -5.41 10.63 -12.04
CA LEU A 209 -5.45 12.07 -12.33
C LEU A 209 -4.27 12.88 -11.79
N SER A 210 -3.28 12.25 -11.13
CA SER A 210 -2.07 13.00 -10.75
C SER A 210 -1.22 13.29 -11.99
N GLN A 211 -0.30 14.26 -11.90
CA GLN A 211 0.66 14.59 -12.97
C GLN A 211 1.57 13.40 -13.40
N GLN A 212 1.37 12.23 -12.78
CA GLN A 212 2.16 11.03 -12.90
C GLN A 212 1.35 9.82 -13.40
N MET A 213 0.22 10.00 -14.10
CA MET A 213 -0.47 8.87 -14.77
C MET A 213 0.51 8.08 -15.65
N THR A 214 1.45 8.75 -16.31
CA THR A 214 2.51 8.13 -17.13
C THR A 214 3.51 7.28 -16.32
N ALA A 215 3.56 7.45 -15.00
CA ALA A 215 4.40 6.66 -14.09
C ALA A 215 3.63 5.51 -13.42
N MET A 216 2.31 5.41 -13.61
CA MET A 216 1.54 4.25 -13.16
C MET A 216 1.87 3.04 -14.03
N ALA A 217 1.90 1.86 -13.41
CA ALA A 217 1.94 0.61 -14.15
C ALA A 217 0.52 0.23 -14.62
N PRO A 218 0.37 -0.54 -15.72
CA PRO A 218 -0.94 -0.92 -16.25
C PRO A 218 -1.86 -1.64 -15.24
N ASP A 219 -1.30 -2.46 -14.35
CA ASP A 219 -2.03 -3.12 -13.27
C ASP A 219 -2.58 -2.13 -12.24
N ALA A 220 -1.79 -1.12 -11.86
CA ALA A 220 -2.24 -0.05 -10.97
C ALA A 220 -3.37 0.80 -11.59
N ILE A 221 -3.38 0.99 -12.91
CA ILE A 221 -4.49 1.63 -13.64
C ILE A 221 -5.73 0.75 -13.58
N GLY A 222 -5.59 -0.56 -13.82
CA GLY A 222 -6.68 -1.52 -13.74
C GLY A 222 -7.30 -1.57 -12.34
N ASP A 223 -6.49 -1.68 -11.30
CA ASP A 223 -6.95 -1.65 -9.90
C ASP A 223 -7.73 -0.37 -9.58
N ALA A 224 -7.26 0.78 -10.06
CA ALA A 224 -7.96 2.04 -9.89
C ALA A 224 -9.32 2.02 -10.61
N LEU A 225 -9.39 1.56 -11.87
CA LEU A 225 -10.66 1.45 -12.61
C LEU A 225 -11.64 0.44 -11.99
N LEU A 226 -11.14 -0.66 -11.42
CA LEU A 226 -11.96 -1.64 -10.71
C LEU A 226 -12.50 -1.08 -9.39
N ALA A 227 -11.69 -0.31 -8.67
CA ALA A 227 -12.15 0.40 -7.47
C ALA A 227 -13.22 1.44 -7.84
N LEU A 228 -13.04 2.17 -8.94
CA LEU A 228 -14.02 3.12 -9.48
C LEU A 228 -15.35 2.44 -9.84
N THR A 229 -15.31 1.24 -10.40
CA THR A 229 -16.54 0.51 -10.80
C THR A 229 -17.13 -0.33 -9.66
N GLY A 230 -16.46 -0.42 -8.52
CA GLY A 230 -16.88 -1.25 -7.38
C GLY A 230 -16.68 -2.76 -7.61
N GLN A 231 -15.92 -3.14 -8.64
CA GLN A 231 -15.65 -4.53 -9.02
C GLN A 231 -14.60 -5.19 -8.12
N SER A 232 -13.80 -4.41 -7.38
CA SER A 232 -12.80 -4.94 -6.43
C SER A 232 -13.39 -5.91 -5.40
N GLY A 233 -14.66 -5.73 -5.01
CA GLY A 233 -15.34 -6.62 -4.06
C GLY A 233 -15.66 -8.01 -4.63
N LEU A 234 -15.63 -8.20 -5.95
CA LEU A 234 -15.71 -9.53 -6.55
C LEU A 234 -14.38 -10.27 -6.41
N LEU A 235 -13.26 -9.57 -6.62
CA LEU A 235 -11.92 -10.12 -6.46
C LEU A 235 -11.67 -10.57 -5.01
N THR A 236 -12.05 -9.75 -4.03
CA THR A 236 -11.94 -10.11 -2.60
C THR A 236 -12.77 -11.34 -2.27
N ARG A 237 -14.00 -11.44 -2.78
CA ARG A 237 -14.85 -12.62 -2.58
C ARG A 237 -14.24 -13.89 -3.17
N GLU A 238 -13.55 -13.79 -4.30
CA GLU A 238 -12.80 -14.93 -4.85
C GLU A 238 -11.64 -15.35 -3.96
N VAL A 239 -10.89 -14.39 -3.41
CA VAL A 239 -9.81 -14.68 -2.45
C VAL A 239 -10.34 -15.40 -1.21
N ASP A 240 -11.47 -14.95 -0.64
CA ASP A 240 -12.09 -15.59 0.53
C ASP A 240 -12.50 -17.04 0.21
N ARG A 241 -13.18 -17.27 -0.93
CA ARG A 241 -13.58 -18.62 -1.35
C ARG A 241 -12.40 -19.52 -1.69
N ARG A 242 -11.35 -18.96 -2.27
CA ARG A 242 -10.11 -19.70 -2.52
C ARG A 242 -9.47 -20.15 -1.22
N SER A 243 -9.46 -19.31 -0.19
CA SER A 243 -8.96 -19.68 1.14
C SER A 243 -9.78 -20.81 1.78
N GLU A 244 -11.11 -20.78 1.63
CA GLU A 244 -12.00 -21.87 2.05
C GLU A 244 -11.67 -23.18 1.30
N TYR A 245 -11.50 -23.13 -0.02
CA TYR A 245 -11.09 -24.28 -0.84
C TYR A 245 -9.72 -24.83 -0.44
N GLU A 246 -8.71 -23.96 -0.28
CA GLU A 246 -7.35 -24.37 0.11
C GLU A 246 -7.35 -25.07 1.47
N THR A 247 -8.16 -24.58 2.41
CA THR A 247 -8.34 -25.19 3.73
C THR A 247 -8.97 -26.58 3.61
N ALA A 248 -10.04 -26.74 2.83
CA ALA A 248 -10.70 -28.02 2.61
C ALA A 248 -9.78 -29.02 1.88
N ALA A 249 -9.02 -28.56 0.87
CA ALA A 249 -8.07 -29.37 0.13
C ALA A 249 -6.90 -29.86 1.01
N GLU A 250 -6.40 -29.01 1.92
CA GLU A 250 -5.37 -29.40 2.89
C GLU A 250 -5.89 -30.42 3.90
N GLN A 251 -7.10 -30.22 4.42
CA GLN A 251 -7.75 -31.20 5.31
C GLN A 251 -7.93 -32.56 4.63
N LEU A 252 -8.31 -32.57 3.34
CA LEU A 252 -8.38 -33.80 2.56
C LEU A 252 -7.00 -34.46 2.39
N ARG A 253 -5.96 -33.70 2.02
CA ARG A 253 -4.58 -34.22 1.89
C ARG A 253 -4.08 -34.85 3.19
N GLN A 254 -4.35 -34.19 4.32
CA GLN A 254 -4.01 -34.71 5.63
C GLN A 254 -4.78 -36.01 5.93
N ALA A 255 -6.09 -36.03 5.70
CA ALA A 255 -6.92 -37.22 5.88
C ALA A 255 -6.49 -38.40 4.98
N GLU A 256 -6.07 -38.15 3.74
CA GLU A 256 -5.54 -39.20 2.85
C GLU A 256 -4.17 -39.72 3.32
N THR A 257 -3.33 -38.85 3.87
CA THR A 257 -2.03 -39.24 4.43
C THR A 257 -2.21 -40.09 5.68
N ASP A 258 -3.14 -39.67 6.56
CA ASP A 258 -3.51 -40.39 7.77
C ASP A 258 -4.14 -41.76 7.43
N ASP A 259 -5.00 -41.85 6.41
CA ASP A 259 -5.55 -43.13 5.94
C ASP A 259 -4.45 -44.07 5.43
N ARG A 260 -3.49 -43.57 4.63
CA ARG A 260 -2.36 -44.39 4.18
C ARG A 260 -1.54 -44.94 5.34
N ARG A 261 -1.27 -44.10 6.34
CA ARG A 261 -0.53 -44.52 7.55
C ARG A 261 -1.32 -45.58 8.33
N LEU A 262 -2.60 -45.32 8.59
CA LEU A 262 -3.47 -46.25 9.32
C LEU A 262 -3.62 -47.57 8.59
N ARG A 263 -3.70 -47.59 7.24
CA ARG A 263 -3.73 -48.84 6.46
C ARG A 263 -2.46 -49.67 6.64
N ILE A 264 -1.29 -49.05 6.79
CA ILE A 264 -0.04 -49.78 7.08
C ILE A 264 -0.10 -50.42 8.46
N GLU A 265 -0.60 -49.69 9.46
CA GLU A 265 -0.78 -50.19 10.83
C GLU A 265 -1.82 -51.33 10.88
N GLU A 266 -2.97 -51.16 10.20
CA GLU A 266 -4.04 -52.16 10.08
C GLU A 266 -3.59 -53.41 9.31
N GLU A 267 -2.84 -53.28 8.21
CA GLU A 267 -2.31 -54.43 7.48
C GLU A 267 -1.31 -55.22 8.34
N ALA A 268 -0.50 -54.55 9.17
CA ALA A 268 0.36 -55.23 10.14
C ALA A 268 -0.44 -56.02 11.19
N HIS A 269 -1.59 -55.49 11.65
CA HIS A 269 -2.51 -56.20 12.54
C HIS A 269 -3.17 -57.40 11.85
N LEU A 270 -3.68 -57.24 10.62
CA LEU A 270 -4.28 -58.32 9.84
C LEU A 270 -3.26 -59.42 9.53
N GLU A 271 -2.02 -59.05 9.21
CA GLU A 271 -0.94 -60.00 8.97
C GLU A 271 -0.58 -60.79 10.24
N ALA A 272 -0.61 -60.16 11.41
CA ALA A 272 -0.47 -60.89 12.67
C ALA A 272 -1.62 -61.89 12.91
N VAL A 273 -2.86 -61.54 12.54
CA VAL A 273 -4.00 -62.47 12.61
C VAL A 273 -3.83 -63.63 11.62
N ARG A 274 -3.43 -63.36 10.37
CA ARG A 274 -3.17 -64.40 9.35
C ARG A 274 -2.12 -65.41 9.82
N ARG A 275 -1.00 -64.92 10.37
CA ARG A 275 0.05 -65.79 10.93
C ARG A 275 -0.44 -66.68 12.07
N ARG A 276 -1.32 -66.18 12.96
CA ARG A 276 -1.94 -67.00 14.02
C ARG A 276 -2.91 -68.03 13.45
N GLU A 277 -3.67 -67.69 12.42
CA GLU A 277 -4.59 -68.61 11.74
C GLU A 277 -3.85 -69.73 10.98
N GLU A 278 -2.76 -69.38 10.32
CA GLU A 278 -1.84 -70.33 9.69
C GLU A 278 -1.18 -71.24 10.74
N ALA A 279 -0.73 -70.69 11.87
CA ALA A 279 -0.20 -71.48 12.99
C ALA A 279 -1.22 -72.48 13.57
N ARG A 280 -2.52 -72.12 13.64
CA ARG A 280 -3.60 -73.05 14.06
C ARG A 280 -3.75 -74.21 13.07
N SER A 281 -3.74 -73.92 11.76
CA SER A 281 -3.80 -74.95 10.72
C SER A 281 -2.59 -75.88 10.78
N ILE A 282 -1.39 -75.32 10.94
CA ILE A 282 -0.14 -76.08 11.04
C ILE A 282 -0.12 -76.98 12.29
N LEU A 283 -0.69 -76.53 13.41
CA LEU A 283 -0.76 -77.31 14.64
C LEU A 283 -1.70 -78.52 14.52
N LEU A 284 -2.82 -78.38 13.81
CA LEU A 284 -3.70 -79.51 13.48
C LEU A 284 -3.00 -80.54 12.59
N ASP A 285 -2.24 -80.07 11.59
CA ASP A 285 -1.46 -80.95 10.74
C ASP A 285 -0.33 -81.65 11.51
N ALA A 286 0.28 -80.98 12.50
CA ALA A 286 1.33 -81.54 13.35
C ALA A 286 0.82 -82.71 14.21
N GLU A 287 -0.39 -82.62 14.74
CA GLU A 287 -1.03 -83.73 15.47
C GLU A 287 -1.32 -84.93 14.56
N GLY A 288 -1.79 -84.67 13.34
CA GLY A 288 -1.99 -85.70 12.31
C GLY A 288 -0.68 -86.39 11.90
N ALA A 289 0.37 -85.60 11.69
CA ALA A 289 1.72 -86.09 11.39
C ALA A 289 2.31 -86.90 12.55
N TRP A 290 2.07 -86.50 13.81
CA TRP A 290 2.52 -87.25 14.99
C TRP A 290 1.84 -88.62 15.11
N LYS A 291 0.55 -88.74 14.75
CA LYS A 291 -0.13 -90.03 14.71
C LYS A 291 0.43 -90.94 13.60
N LEU A 292 0.72 -90.38 12.42
CA LEU A 292 1.38 -91.11 11.33
C LEU A 292 2.83 -91.50 11.67
N HIS A 293 3.52 -90.68 12.46
CA HIS A 293 4.85 -90.93 12.98
C HIS A 293 4.91 -92.21 13.80
N LEU A 294 4.01 -92.36 14.79
CA LEU A 294 3.99 -93.55 15.65
C LEU A 294 3.68 -94.82 14.84
N ALA A 295 2.78 -94.73 13.86
CA ALA A 295 2.41 -95.85 12.99
C ALA A 295 3.57 -96.24 12.04
N CYS A 296 4.21 -95.27 11.38
CA CYS A 296 5.36 -95.53 10.51
C CYS A 296 6.58 -95.99 11.30
N GLY A 297 6.83 -95.45 12.50
CA GLY A 297 7.89 -95.83 13.45
C GLY A 297 8.02 -97.29 13.71
N LEU A 298 6.87 -97.91 13.97
CA LEU A 298 6.79 -99.33 14.23
C LEU A 298 7.17 -100.16 12.98
N VAL A 299 6.75 -99.72 11.79
CA VAL A 299 7.05 -100.36 10.49
C VAL A 299 8.49 -100.12 10.04
N GLU A 300 9.05 -98.97 10.40
CA GLU A 300 10.34 -98.45 9.97
C GLU A 300 11.51 -98.97 10.79
N LYS A 301 11.44 -98.98 12.12
CA LYS A 301 12.56 -99.47 12.96
C LYS A 301 12.91 -100.92 12.61
N ARG A 302 11.94 -101.66 12.06
CA ARG A 302 12.10 -103.00 11.47
C ARG A 302 12.88 -103.01 10.14
N LYS A 303 12.75 -101.97 9.31
CA LYS A 303 13.47 -101.77 8.04
C LYS A 303 14.80 -101.02 8.22
N GLU A 304 14.89 -100.08 9.16
CA GLU A 304 16.06 -99.24 9.48
C GLU A 304 17.23 -100.05 10.00
N HIS A 305 16.97 -101.09 10.80
CA HIS A 305 17.98 -102.07 11.17
C HIS A 305 18.76 -102.60 9.96
N ARG A 306 18.11 -102.72 8.79
CA ARG A 306 18.69 -103.24 7.55
C ARG A 306 19.25 -102.15 6.61
N ARG A 307 19.03 -100.87 6.91
CA ARG A 307 19.45 -99.72 6.06
C ARG A 307 20.61 -98.93 6.67
N ALA A 308 20.70 -98.82 7.99
CA ALA A 308 21.77 -98.12 8.69
C ALA A 308 23.18 -98.64 8.31
N GLU A 309 23.31 -99.93 7.99
CA GLU A 309 24.56 -100.54 7.52
C GLU A 309 25.08 -99.98 6.18
N ARG A 310 24.22 -99.46 5.30
CA ARG A 310 24.61 -98.98 3.97
C ARG A 310 24.99 -97.50 3.93
N ARG A 311 24.29 -96.66 4.70
CA ARG A 311 24.47 -95.18 4.71
C ARG A 311 25.79 -94.71 5.29
N LEU A 312 26.39 -95.47 6.22
CA LEU A 312 27.68 -95.13 6.81
C LEU A 312 28.81 -95.08 5.76
N LYS A 313 28.69 -95.86 4.69
CA LYS A 313 29.71 -95.96 3.63
C LYS A 313 29.68 -94.78 2.66
N GLU A 314 28.50 -94.24 2.34
CA GLU A 314 28.32 -93.16 1.36
C GLU A 314 28.68 -91.78 1.92
N ALA A 315 28.39 -91.51 3.20
CA ALA A 315 28.70 -90.25 3.86
C ALA A 315 30.21 -90.00 4.05
N GLN A 316 31.03 -91.05 4.01
CA GLN A 316 32.50 -90.95 4.13
C GLN A 316 33.17 -90.40 2.86
N ASP A 317 32.56 -90.62 1.68
CA ASP A 317 33.14 -90.23 0.41
C ASP A 317 32.76 -88.78 0.02
N ALA A 318 31.52 -88.35 0.29
CA ALA A 318 31.05 -86.99 -0.01
C ALA A 318 31.77 -85.89 0.79
N LEU A 319 32.16 -86.18 2.04
CA LEU A 319 32.86 -85.23 2.91
C LEU A 319 34.25 -84.82 2.35
N ARG A 320 34.96 -85.74 1.68
CA ARG A 320 36.32 -85.46 1.18
C ARG A 320 36.35 -84.50 -0.01
N GLU A 321 35.27 -84.41 -0.78
CA GLU A 321 35.22 -83.56 -1.97
C GLU A 321 34.85 -82.11 -1.64
N ALA A 322 33.91 -81.89 -0.72
CA ALA A 322 33.51 -80.55 -0.27
C ALA A 322 34.67 -79.78 0.40
N GLU A 323 35.53 -80.46 1.16
CA GLU A 323 36.70 -79.86 1.81
C GLU A 323 37.70 -79.26 0.79
N ARG A 324 37.84 -79.87 -0.40
CA ARG A 324 38.75 -79.37 -1.46
C ARG A 324 38.24 -78.12 -2.16
N GLN A 325 36.92 -77.93 -2.23
CA GLN A 325 36.30 -76.82 -2.94
C GLN A 325 36.35 -75.53 -2.11
N ALA A 326 36.11 -75.62 -0.80
CA ALA A 326 36.20 -74.48 0.13
C ALA A 326 37.61 -73.86 0.19
N ASP A 327 38.65 -74.69 0.11
CA ASP A 327 40.05 -74.22 0.13
C ASP A 327 40.44 -73.38 -1.10
N ARG A 328 39.80 -73.59 -2.26
CA ARG A 328 40.04 -72.78 -3.47
C ARG A 328 39.40 -71.39 -3.37
N THR A 329 38.16 -71.30 -2.87
CA THR A 329 37.43 -70.04 -2.67
C THR A 329 38.13 -69.15 -1.63
N ARG A 330 38.67 -69.76 -0.57
CA ARG A 330 39.40 -69.06 0.51
C ARG A 330 40.66 -68.35 0.00
N ARG A 331 41.43 -68.98 -0.88
CA ARG A 331 42.65 -68.37 -1.46
C ARG A 331 42.32 -67.16 -2.35
N ARG A 332 41.24 -67.24 -3.14
CA ARG A 332 40.82 -66.15 -4.04
C ARG A 332 40.27 -64.93 -3.31
N LEU A 333 39.62 -65.11 -2.16
CA LEU A 333 39.16 -64.01 -1.31
C LEU A 333 40.33 -63.23 -0.68
N GLN A 334 41.39 -63.94 -0.26
CA GLN A 334 42.60 -63.33 0.31
C GLN A 334 43.38 -62.48 -0.71
N GLU A 335 43.42 -62.90 -1.98
CA GLU A 335 44.07 -62.13 -3.06
C GLU A 335 43.36 -60.80 -3.35
N LEU A 336 42.02 -60.78 -3.32
CA LEU A 336 41.23 -59.57 -3.61
C LEU A 336 41.21 -58.57 -2.43
N GLN A 337 41.23 -59.05 -1.19
CA GLN A 337 41.26 -58.19 0.01
C GLN A 337 42.60 -57.46 0.21
N GLY A 338 43.67 -57.89 -0.47
CA GLY A 338 44.99 -57.25 -0.41
C GLY A 338 45.18 -56.01 -1.29
N ASP A 339 44.24 -55.69 -2.19
CA ASP A 339 44.35 -54.56 -3.13
C ASP A 339 43.61 -53.31 -2.62
N THR A 340 44.33 -52.40 -1.94
CA THR A 340 43.78 -51.14 -1.41
C THR A 340 43.86 -49.95 -2.39
N SER A 341 44.28 -50.19 -3.65
CA SER A 341 44.58 -49.12 -4.61
C SER A 341 43.35 -48.33 -5.07
N LEU A 342 42.17 -48.97 -5.09
CA LEU A 342 40.90 -48.35 -5.52
C LEU A 342 40.35 -47.36 -4.48
N ALA A 343 40.44 -47.68 -3.18
CA ALA A 343 40.00 -46.79 -2.10
C ALA A 343 40.84 -45.50 -2.07
N ALA A 344 42.17 -45.61 -2.19
CA ALA A 344 43.07 -44.46 -2.24
C ALA A 344 42.79 -43.52 -3.43
N ARG A 345 42.38 -44.08 -4.58
CA ARG A 345 42.00 -43.31 -5.78
C ARG A 345 40.68 -42.55 -5.60
N ALA A 346 39.69 -43.16 -4.94
CA ALA A 346 38.41 -42.51 -4.65
C ALA A 346 38.57 -41.33 -3.69
N ASP A 347 39.35 -41.50 -2.62
CA ASP A 347 39.65 -40.45 -1.65
C ASP A 347 40.46 -39.29 -2.24
N GLY A 348 41.41 -39.58 -3.13
CA GLY A 348 42.17 -38.56 -3.85
C GLY A 348 41.29 -37.69 -4.74
N ALA A 349 40.39 -38.32 -5.51
CA ALA A 349 39.46 -37.61 -6.38
C ALA A 349 38.42 -36.77 -5.60
N ALA A 350 38.00 -37.22 -4.41
CA ALA A 350 37.09 -36.47 -3.53
C ALA A 350 37.73 -35.16 -3.02
N ARG A 351 39.00 -35.20 -2.59
CA ARG A 351 39.72 -34.01 -2.11
C ARG A 351 39.96 -32.98 -3.22
N GLU A 352 40.34 -33.44 -4.41
CA GLU A 352 40.54 -32.56 -5.57
C GLU A 352 39.23 -31.88 -6.00
N ARG A 353 38.11 -32.60 -5.94
CA ARG A 353 36.77 -32.04 -6.15
C ARG A 353 36.49 -30.96 -5.12
N GLU A 354 36.56 -31.24 -3.82
CA GLU A 354 36.19 -30.25 -2.79
C GLU A 354 37.03 -28.96 -2.87
N ALA A 355 38.33 -29.05 -3.15
CA ALA A 355 39.20 -27.89 -3.34
C ALA A 355 38.79 -27.00 -4.54
N LEU A 356 38.26 -27.58 -5.62
CA LEU A 356 37.72 -26.81 -6.76
C LEU A 356 36.36 -26.19 -6.43
N ARG A 357 35.55 -26.83 -5.58
CA ARG A 357 34.26 -26.29 -5.12
C ARG A 357 34.42 -24.99 -4.34
N GLU A 358 35.37 -24.98 -3.41
CA GLU A 358 35.67 -23.80 -2.58
C GLU A 358 36.12 -22.62 -3.45
N LYS A 359 37.04 -22.87 -4.40
CA LYS A 359 37.52 -21.85 -5.35
C LYS A 359 36.40 -21.30 -6.25
N LEU A 360 35.52 -22.16 -6.75
CA LEU A 360 34.35 -21.73 -7.53
C LEU A 360 33.40 -20.86 -6.71
N THR A 361 33.20 -21.19 -5.43
CA THR A 361 32.33 -20.42 -4.53
C THR A 361 32.86 -19.01 -4.31
N ILE A 362 34.17 -18.85 -4.09
CA ILE A 362 34.81 -17.52 -3.93
C ILE A 362 34.67 -16.69 -5.22
N LEU A 363 34.92 -17.30 -6.39
CA LEU A 363 34.80 -16.60 -7.67
C LEU A 363 33.36 -16.19 -8.01
N ASP A 364 32.37 -17.03 -7.70
CA ASP A 364 30.95 -16.69 -7.89
C ASP A 364 30.51 -15.54 -6.94
N GLN A 365 31.05 -15.48 -5.71
CA GLN A 365 30.84 -14.34 -4.79
C GLN A 365 31.45 -13.04 -5.34
N ASP A 366 32.68 -13.09 -5.89
CA ASP A 366 33.33 -11.93 -6.50
C ASP A 366 32.56 -11.41 -7.72
N VAL A 367 32.04 -12.31 -8.57
CA VAL A 367 31.13 -11.96 -9.68
C VAL A 367 29.86 -11.30 -9.17
N GLY A 368 29.28 -11.80 -8.09
CA GLY A 368 28.11 -11.21 -7.44
C GLY A 368 28.36 -9.77 -6.98
N ARG A 369 29.48 -9.52 -6.28
CA ARG A 369 29.89 -8.19 -5.83
C ARG A 369 30.09 -7.22 -7.01
N LEU A 370 30.79 -7.65 -8.05
CA LEU A 370 31.06 -6.82 -9.24
C LEU A 370 29.78 -6.48 -10.02
N ARG A 371 28.80 -7.39 -10.09
CA ARG A 371 27.48 -7.10 -10.68
C ARG A 371 26.72 -6.02 -9.89
N GLN A 372 26.76 -6.09 -8.56
CA GLN A 372 26.13 -5.09 -7.70
C GLN A 372 26.77 -3.71 -7.84
N GLU A 373 28.11 -3.64 -7.91
CA GLU A 373 28.86 -2.41 -8.17
C GLU A 373 28.46 -1.80 -9.53
N LEU A 374 28.36 -2.63 -10.58
CA LEU A 374 27.95 -2.20 -11.91
C LEU A 374 26.51 -1.68 -11.96
N GLU A 375 25.60 -2.31 -11.21
CA GLU A 375 24.20 -1.88 -11.08
C GLU A 375 24.11 -0.49 -10.42
N GLN A 376 24.85 -0.27 -9.33
CA GLN A 376 24.93 1.03 -8.65
C GLN A 376 25.48 2.13 -9.57
N LEU A 377 26.57 1.86 -10.30
CA LEU A 377 27.14 2.79 -11.28
C LEU A 377 26.17 3.06 -12.44
N THR A 378 25.41 2.05 -12.87
CA THR A 378 24.40 2.21 -13.95
C THR A 378 23.23 3.08 -13.49
N LYS A 379 22.76 2.91 -12.25
CA LYS A 379 21.75 3.77 -11.64
C LYS A 379 22.25 5.21 -11.53
N ARG A 380 23.43 5.41 -10.95
CA ARG A 380 24.06 6.73 -10.81
C ARG A 380 24.26 7.43 -12.16
N ARG A 381 24.65 6.69 -13.20
CA ARG A 381 24.75 7.22 -14.58
C ARG A 381 23.42 7.72 -15.11
N ARG A 382 22.31 7.01 -14.86
CA ARG A 382 20.96 7.42 -15.29
C ARG A 382 20.57 8.74 -14.63
N ASP A 383 20.74 8.84 -13.32
CA ASP A 383 20.39 10.04 -12.56
C ASP A 383 21.23 11.26 -13.01
N LEU A 384 22.53 11.04 -13.30
CA LEU A 384 23.42 12.07 -13.83
C LEU A 384 23.07 12.47 -15.27
N LEU A 385 22.66 11.53 -16.14
CA LEU A 385 22.22 11.84 -17.50
C LEU A 385 21.03 12.79 -17.51
N ASP A 386 20.06 12.58 -16.60
CA ASP A 386 18.91 13.46 -16.46
C ASP A 386 19.31 14.86 -15.98
N ALA A 387 20.26 14.97 -15.05
CA ALA A 387 20.81 16.24 -14.59
C ALA A 387 21.63 16.99 -15.67
N THR A 388 22.17 16.28 -16.68
CA THR A 388 22.94 16.87 -17.79
C THR A 388 22.11 17.27 -19.01
N ARG A 389 20.80 17.05 -19.03
CA ARG A 389 19.94 17.30 -20.22
C ARG A 389 20.03 18.73 -20.79
N HIS A 390 20.35 19.70 -19.95
CA HIS A 390 20.49 21.11 -20.33
C HIS A 390 21.94 21.61 -20.31
N HIS A 391 22.93 20.71 -20.28
CA HIS A 391 24.33 21.09 -20.37
C HIS A 391 24.65 21.60 -21.78
N ASP A 392 25.23 22.79 -21.86
CA ASP A 392 25.52 23.54 -23.08
C ASP A 392 27.00 23.42 -23.51
N GLY A 393 27.76 22.50 -22.90
CA GLY A 393 29.19 22.31 -23.17
C GLY A 393 30.12 23.28 -22.44
N ALA A 394 29.59 24.24 -21.67
CA ALA A 394 30.42 25.15 -20.89
C ALA A 394 31.15 24.44 -19.74
N SER A 395 32.35 24.92 -19.40
CA SER A 395 33.10 24.37 -18.28
C SER A 395 32.50 24.82 -16.94
N LEU A 396 32.68 24.02 -15.89
CA LEU A 396 32.20 24.36 -14.55
C LEU A 396 32.73 25.72 -14.07
N GLN A 397 33.99 26.04 -14.40
CA GLN A 397 34.60 27.31 -14.04
C GLN A 397 33.95 28.51 -14.73
N GLN A 398 33.58 28.35 -16.02
CA GLN A 398 32.84 29.39 -16.76
C GLN A 398 31.45 29.60 -16.16
N CYS A 399 30.71 28.52 -15.89
CA CYS A 399 29.37 28.62 -15.29
C CYS A 399 29.40 29.30 -13.92
N ARG A 400 30.39 29.01 -13.08
CA ARG A 400 30.55 29.66 -11.76
C ARG A 400 30.83 31.16 -11.88
N THR A 401 31.64 31.56 -12.85
CA THR A 401 31.92 32.97 -13.12
C THR A 401 30.66 33.71 -13.58
N ASP A 402 29.86 33.08 -14.44
CA ASP A 402 28.61 33.67 -14.92
C ASP A 402 27.56 33.82 -13.79
N VAL A 403 27.45 32.84 -12.88
CA VAL A 403 26.57 32.95 -11.70
C VAL A 403 26.99 34.10 -10.80
N ALA A 404 28.28 34.23 -10.48
CA ALA A 404 28.77 35.32 -9.63
C ALA A 404 28.43 36.70 -10.22
N ARG A 405 28.58 36.87 -11.53
CA ARG A 405 28.19 38.12 -12.23
C ARG A 405 26.68 38.36 -12.19
N ALA A 406 25.87 37.30 -12.34
CA ALA A 406 24.42 37.40 -12.26
C ALA A 406 23.94 37.74 -10.83
N GLU A 407 24.61 37.22 -9.80
CA GLU A 407 24.36 37.56 -8.39
C GLU A 407 24.64 39.05 -8.12
N GLU A 408 25.78 39.57 -8.59
CA GLU A 408 26.12 40.99 -8.46
C GLU A 408 25.08 41.91 -9.12
N HIS A 409 24.64 41.57 -10.34
CA HIS A 409 23.57 42.29 -11.04
C HIS A 409 22.23 42.20 -10.31
N HIS A 410 21.88 41.03 -9.77
CA HIS A 410 20.65 40.87 -8.99
C HIS A 410 20.65 41.72 -7.72
N ASN A 411 21.76 41.71 -6.98
CA ASN A 411 21.92 42.53 -5.78
C ASN A 411 21.83 44.03 -6.09
N THR A 412 22.46 44.47 -7.18
CA THR A 412 22.37 45.87 -7.63
C THR A 412 20.93 46.27 -7.99
N ALA A 413 20.20 45.41 -8.70
CA ALA A 413 18.80 45.66 -9.05
C ALA A 413 17.88 45.65 -7.82
N LEU A 414 18.15 44.79 -6.83
CA LEU A 414 17.42 44.74 -5.56
C LEU A 414 17.57 46.04 -4.77
N VAL A 415 18.79 46.58 -4.64
CA VAL A 415 19.04 47.86 -3.95
C VAL A 415 18.29 48.99 -4.63
N ARG A 416 18.37 49.11 -5.96
CA ARG A 416 17.67 50.15 -6.73
C ARG A 416 16.14 50.07 -6.59
N HIS A 417 15.60 48.86 -6.52
CA HIS A 417 14.17 48.66 -6.31
C HIS A 417 13.73 49.10 -4.91
N HIS A 418 14.51 48.78 -3.87
CA HIS A 418 14.24 49.27 -2.52
C HIS A 418 14.28 50.81 -2.42
N GLU A 419 15.26 51.45 -3.06
CA GLU A 419 15.32 52.91 -3.15
C GLU A 419 14.10 53.50 -3.86
N ALA A 420 13.64 52.90 -4.97
CA ALA A 420 12.46 53.36 -5.70
C ALA A 420 11.17 53.22 -4.89
N CYS A 421 10.98 52.11 -4.16
CA CYS A 421 9.84 51.92 -3.26
C CYS A 421 9.80 52.97 -2.13
N ALA A 422 10.95 53.33 -1.57
CA ALA A 422 11.04 54.36 -0.55
C ALA A 422 10.60 55.73 -1.11
N VAL A 423 11.10 56.11 -2.29
CA VAL A 423 10.71 57.36 -2.97
C VAL A 423 9.21 57.39 -3.31
N LEU A 424 8.64 56.27 -3.79
CA LEU A 424 7.20 56.17 -4.06
C LEU A 424 6.35 56.33 -2.80
N THR A 425 6.79 55.70 -1.70
CA THR A 425 6.10 55.82 -0.40
C THR A 425 6.10 57.27 0.10
N ASP A 426 7.24 57.96 -0.01
CA ASP A 426 7.35 59.37 0.37
C ASP A 426 6.51 60.28 -0.54
N ALA A 427 6.54 60.07 -1.86
CA ALA A 427 5.74 60.84 -2.82
C ALA A 427 4.23 60.64 -2.59
N SER A 428 3.79 59.41 -2.30
CA SER A 428 2.40 59.09 -1.97
C SER A 428 1.94 59.84 -0.72
N ARG A 429 2.75 59.80 0.35
CA ARG A 429 2.47 60.51 1.60
C ARG A 429 2.37 62.02 1.39
N VAL A 430 3.27 62.62 0.62
CA VAL A 430 3.23 64.05 0.29
C VAL A 430 1.96 64.39 -0.51
N LEU A 431 1.62 63.59 -1.51
CA LEU A 431 0.40 63.78 -2.31
C LEU A 431 -0.86 63.73 -1.46
N GLU A 432 -0.97 62.79 -0.51
CA GLU A 432 -2.10 62.71 0.42
C GLU A 432 -2.21 63.95 1.31
N LEU A 433 -1.08 64.42 1.88
CA LEU A 433 -1.04 65.61 2.73
C LEU A 433 -1.45 66.88 1.96
N VAL A 434 -0.92 67.08 0.76
CA VAL A 434 -1.25 68.22 -0.11
C VAL A 434 -2.71 68.13 -0.58
N ARG A 435 -3.20 66.92 -0.94
CA ARG A 435 -4.61 66.69 -1.28
C ARG A 435 -5.55 67.02 -0.16
N ALA A 436 -5.15 66.87 1.11
CA ALA A 436 -5.94 67.23 2.28
C ALA A 436 -5.84 68.73 2.63
N GLY A 437 -4.84 69.47 2.12
CA GLY A 437 -4.48 70.81 2.60
C GLY A 437 -3.83 70.75 4.00
N HIS A 438 -3.25 69.59 4.34
CA HIS A 438 -2.65 69.28 5.63
C HIS A 438 -1.12 69.14 5.53
N ASP A 439 -0.52 69.74 4.51
CA ASP A 439 0.92 69.71 4.34
C ASP A 439 1.64 70.86 5.10
N GLY A 440 2.90 70.61 5.48
CA GLY A 440 3.71 71.58 6.22
C GLY A 440 3.15 71.94 7.60
N ARG A 441 3.65 73.06 8.15
CA ARG A 441 3.24 73.56 9.48
C ARG A 441 1.80 74.09 9.48
N THR A 442 1.38 74.70 8.38
CA THR A 442 0.01 75.18 8.16
C THR A 442 -0.99 74.04 8.26
N GLY A 443 -0.67 72.89 7.65
CA GLY A 443 -1.49 71.70 7.70
C GLY A 443 -1.62 71.06 9.08
N GLU A 444 -0.52 71.02 9.84
CA GLU A 444 -0.54 70.56 11.23
C GLU A 444 -1.45 71.44 12.10
N ALA A 445 -1.37 72.76 11.93
CA ALA A 445 -2.24 73.72 12.60
C ALA A 445 -3.72 73.57 12.20
N ILE A 446 -4.02 73.36 10.92
CA ILE A 446 -5.40 73.12 10.44
C ILE A 446 -5.98 71.85 11.07
N ARG A 447 -5.22 70.75 11.09
CA ARG A 447 -5.67 69.49 11.71
C ARG A 447 -5.92 69.69 13.21
N TYR A 448 -4.99 70.35 13.91
CA TYR A 448 -5.10 70.60 15.34
C TYR A 448 -6.32 71.48 15.67
N LEU A 449 -6.56 72.55 14.92
CA LEU A 449 -7.73 73.41 15.09
C LEU A 449 -9.05 72.69 14.76
N GLY A 450 -9.05 71.87 13.70
CA GLY A 450 -10.20 71.07 13.29
C GLY A 450 -10.60 70.02 14.33
N GLU A 451 -9.64 69.36 14.98
CA GLU A 451 -9.87 68.44 16.10
C GLU A 451 -10.57 69.12 17.29
N HIS A 452 -10.41 70.44 17.44
CA HIS A 452 -11.01 71.27 18.49
C HIS A 452 -12.23 72.08 18.00
N GLY A 453 -12.75 71.78 16.80
CA GLY A 453 -13.98 72.38 16.27
C GLY A 453 -13.83 73.77 15.65
N VAL A 454 -12.60 74.28 15.49
CA VAL A 454 -12.34 75.57 14.84
C VAL A 454 -12.11 75.36 13.34
N THR A 455 -12.88 76.05 12.51
CA THR A 455 -12.73 75.97 11.05
C THR A 455 -11.57 76.87 10.60
N ALA A 456 -10.48 76.25 10.15
CA ALA A 456 -9.29 76.94 9.66
C ALA A 456 -8.94 76.52 8.23
N ARG A 457 -8.30 77.41 7.48
CA ARG A 457 -7.78 77.11 6.14
C ARG A 457 -6.45 77.79 5.90
N GLY A 458 -5.55 77.18 5.14
CA GLY A 458 -4.28 77.82 4.78
C GLY A 458 -4.50 79.06 3.93
N VAL A 459 -3.77 80.15 4.23
CA VAL A 459 -3.88 81.40 3.47
C VAL A 459 -3.48 81.19 2.01
N LEU A 460 -2.34 80.53 1.76
CA LEU A 460 -1.88 80.23 0.39
C LEU A 460 -2.77 79.23 -0.35
N ASP A 461 -3.35 78.26 0.37
CA ASP A 461 -4.28 77.27 -0.19
C ASP A 461 -5.62 77.87 -0.64
N SER A 462 -5.97 79.04 -0.13
CA SER A 462 -7.22 79.76 -0.42
C SER A 462 -7.08 80.73 -1.58
N VAL A 463 -5.85 81.09 -1.96
CA VAL A 463 -5.55 82.01 -3.05
C VAL A 463 -5.22 81.23 -4.31
N VAL A 464 -5.90 81.52 -5.40
CA VAL A 464 -5.66 80.96 -6.73
C VAL A 464 -5.15 82.06 -7.64
N LEU A 465 -3.98 81.86 -8.23
CA LEU A 465 -3.32 82.83 -9.10
C LEU A 465 -3.24 82.34 -10.55
N GLU A 466 -3.46 83.26 -11.49
CA GLU A 466 -3.10 83.06 -12.89
C GLU A 466 -1.58 83.25 -13.09
N GLU A 467 -0.99 82.54 -14.04
CA GLU A 467 0.47 82.45 -14.22
C GLU A 467 1.18 83.82 -14.32
N TRP A 468 0.59 84.78 -15.03
CA TRP A 468 1.16 86.12 -15.20
C TRP A 468 1.13 86.97 -13.91
N SER A 469 0.31 86.59 -12.93
CA SER A 469 0.15 87.31 -11.66
C SER A 469 0.95 86.71 -10.51
N ARG A 470 1.51 85.50 -10.71
CA ARG A 470 2.32 84.78 -9.71
C ARG A 470 3.59 85.53 -9.27
N PRO A 471 4.38 86.17 -10.15
CA PRO A 471 5.61 86.86 -9.74
C PRO A 471 5.37 87.95 -8.67
N GLU A 472 4.31 88.73 -8.83
CA GLU A 472 3.90 89.77 -7.87
C GLU A 472 3.34 89.14 -6.59
N TRP A 473 2.31 88.31 -6.72
CA TRP A 473 1.52 87.86 -5.58
C TRP A 473 2.20 86.78 -4.74
N GLU A 474 2.97 85.86 -5.32
CA GLU A 474 3.71 84.87 -4.54
C GLU A 474 4.83 85.53 -3.71
N ALA A 475 5.48 86.56 -4.25
CA ALA A 475 6.46 87.35 -3.49
C ALA A 475 5.81 88.12 -2.32
N HIS A 476 4.60 88.65 -2.52
CA HIS A 476 3.81 89.28 -1.45
C HIS A 476 3.39 88.27 -0.37
N LEU A 477 2.89 87.11 -0.81
CA LEU A 477 2.23 86.13 0.06
C LEU A 477 3.20 85.16 0.76
N TRP A 478 4.47 85.07 0.33
CA TRP A 478 5.49 84.22 0.98
C TRP A 478 5.65 84.46 2.49
N ARG A 479 5.41 85.69 2.94
CA ARG A 479 5.43 86.06 4.38
C ARG A 479 4.34 85.34 5.18
N PHE A 480 3.29 84.87 4.50
CA PHE A 480 2.13 84.20 5.05
C PHE A 480 2.08 82.70 4.71
N ARG A 481 3.22 82.10 4.35
CA ARG A 481 3.30 80.67 3.98
C ARG A 481 2.92 79.71 5.09
N ASP A 482 3.21 80.10 6.33
CA ASP A 482 2.88 79.37 7.54
C ASP A 482 1.64 79.98 8.22
N SER A 483 0.73 80.60 7.45
CA SER A 483 -0.46 81.27 7.99
C SER A 483 -1.75 80.46 7.81
N VAL A 484 -2.54 80.40 8.88
CA VAL A 484 -3.91 79.87 8.87
C VAL A 484 -4.92 81.01 8.98
N ALA A 485 -5.93 80.99 8.13
CA ALA A 485 -7.06 81.88 8.15
C ALA A 485 -8.19 81.27 8.98
N VAL A 486 -8.74 82.06 9.90
CA VAL A 486 -9.87 81.71 10.79
C VAL A 486 -10.90 82.83 10.80
N HIS A 487 -12.11 82.53 11.25
CA HIS A 487 -13.13 83.53 11.46
C HIS A 487 -12.71 84.49 12.58
N GLU A 488 -13.03 85.79 12.46
CA GLU A 488 -12.63 86.81 13.45
C GLU A 488 -13.11 86.49 14.88
N ALA A 489 -14.27 85.84 15.03
CA ALA A 489 -14.79 85.41 16.33
C ALA A 489 -13.95 84.30 16.98
N ASP A 490 -13.23 83.51 16.18
CA ASP A 490 -12.45 82.36 16.65
C ASP A 490 -10.95 82.70 16.75
N ALA A 491 -10.53 83.91 16.38
CA ALA A 491 -9.12 84.29 16.26
C ALA A 491 -8.34 84.20 17.58
N GLU A 492 -8.88 84.73 18.67
CA GLU A 492 -8.23 84.63 19.99
C GLU A 492 -8.15 83.18 20.49
N SER A 493 -9.22 82.40 20.28
CA SER A 493 -9.26 80.97 20.63
C SER A 493 -8.24 80.16 19.82
N ALA A 494 -8.10 80.44 18.52
CA ALA A 494 -7.14 79.77 17.67
C ALA A 494 -5.70 80.08 18.07
N ILE A 495 -5.41 81.32 18.48
CA ILE A 495 -4.08 81.71 18.97
C ILE A 495 -3.73 80.96 20.27
N ASP A 496 -4.69 80.83 21.20
CA ASP A 496 -4.44 80.09 22.45
C ASP A 496 -4.24 78.60 22.22
N MET A 497 -5.03 77.99 21.32
CA MET A 497 -4.89 76.59 20.92
C MET A 497 -3.55 76.32 20.23
N LEU A 498 -3.08 77.22 19.36
CA LEU A 498 -1.82 77.05 18.62
C LEU A 498 -0.56 77.43 19.42
N ARG A 499 -0.66 77.64 20.73
CA ARG A 499 0.47 78.02 21.60
C ARG A 499 1.68 77.10 21.46
N ASP A 500 1.45 75.81 21.25
CA ASP A 500 2.49 74.78 21.12
C ASP A 500 3.00 74.57 19.68
N LEU A 501 2.51 75.37 18.72
CA LEU A 501 2.93 75.35 17.31
C LEU A 501 3.61 76.67 16.90
N PRO A 502 4.85 76.93 17.39
CA PRO A 502 5.54 78.19 17.14
C PRO A 502 5.88 78.40 15.65
N GLY A 503 5.65 79.62 15.18
CA GLY A 503 5.93 80.04 13.80
C GLY A 503 4.72 79.97 12.86
N VAL A 504 3.60 79.42 13.30
CA VAL A 504 2.31 79.55 12.60
C VAL A 504 1.70 80.90 12.92
N SER A 505 1.23 81.64 11.92
CA SER A 505 0.53 82.91 12.12
C SER A 505 -0.97 82.79 11.82
N VAL A 506 -1.79 83.54 12.55
CA VAL A 506 -3.25 83.50 12.42
C VAL A 506 -3.73 84.77 11.72
N VAL A 507 -4.48 84.61 10.63
CA VAL A 507 -5.14 85.70 9.89
C VAL A 507 -6.63 85.67 10.21
N SER A 508 -7.13 86.71 10.88
CA SER A 508 -8.56 86.86 11.16
C SER A 508 -9.29 87.43 9.96
N LEU A 509 -10.41 86.80 9.57
CA LEU A 509 -11.24 87.22 8.45
C LEU A 509 -12.69 87.52 8.89
N PRO A 510 -13.35 88.51 8.28
CA PRO A 510 -14.68 88.99 8.69
C PRO A 510 -15.86 88.10 8.24
N GLY A 511 -15.59 86.88 7.77
CA GLY A 511 -16.61 85.98 7.22
C GLY A 511 -16.12 84.54 7.11
N PRO A 512 -17.00 83.59 6.72
CA PRO A 512 -16.67 82.18 6.70
C PRO A 512 -15.52 81.87 5.73
N VAL A 513 -14.50 81.18 6.21
CA VAL A 513 -13.26 80.87 5.47
C VAL A 513 -13.46 79.77 4.41
N SER A 514 -14.57 79.02 4.48
CA SER A 514 -14.85 77.86 3.63
C SER A 514 -15.63 78.17 2.34
N THR A 515 -15.83 79.43 1.96
CA THR A 515 -16.56 79.78 0.73
C THR A 515 -15.71 79.56 -0.53
N THR A 516 -16.36 79.30 -1.66
CA THR A 516 -15.71 79.09 -2.96
C THR A 516 -14.92 80.34 -3.40
N PRO A 517 -13.73 80.19 -4.03
CA PRO A 517 -12.97 81.34 -4.53
C PRO A 517 -13.76 82.14 -5.57
N ALA A 518 -13.68 83.47 -5.48
CA ALA A 518 -14.22 84.41 -6.46
C ALA A 518 -13.09 85.34 -6.95
N PRO A 519 -13.17 85.89 -8.17
CA PRO A 519 -12.17 86.83 -8.66
C PRO A 519 -12.18 88.13 -7.83
N LEU A 520 -11.07 88.43 -7.17
CA LEU A 520 -10.95 89.62 -6.29
C LEU A 520 -10.15 90.75 -6.95
N PHE A 521 -9.04 90.40 -7.62
CA PHE A 521 -8.16 91.29 -8.38
C PHE A 521 -7.83 90.67 -9.74
N GLY A 522 -7.23 91.43 -10.66
CA GLY A 522 -6.76 90.88 -11.93
C GLY A 522 -5.76 89.75 -11.69
N GLY A 523 -6.08 88.55 -12.17
CA GLY A 523 -5.25 87.34 -12.01
C GLY A 523 -5.32 86.65 -10.65
N LEU A 524 -6.06 87.18 -9.66
CA LEU A 524 -6.18 86.60 -8.31
C LEU A 524 -7.64 86.28 -7.96
N SER A 525 -7.91 85.02 -7.62
CA SER A 525 -9.17 84.56 -7.04
C SER A 525 -8.99 84.03 -5.63
N ALA A 526 -9.85 84.41 -4.70
CA ALA A 526 -9.87 83.90 -3.33
C ALA A 526 -11.29 84.07 -2.74
N PRO A 527 -11.63 83.45 -1.60
CA PRO A 527 -12.92 83.68 -0.94
C PRO A 527 -13.10 85.18 -0.64
N GLU A 528 -14.32 85.72 -0.78
CA GLU A 528 -14.58 87.17 -0.66
C GLU A 528 -14.14 87.75 0.70
N CYS A 529 -14.17 86.94 1.76
CA CYS A 529 -13.67 87.31 3.09
C CYS A 529 -12.17 87.64 3.13
N PHE A 530 -11.36 87.19 2.16
CA PHE A 530 -9.95 87.54 2.03
C PHE A 530 -9.71 88.92 1.40
N ARG A 531 -10.73 89.58 0.80
CA ARG A 531 -10.55 90.87 0.12
C ARG A 531 -9.88 91.93 1.01
N PRO A 532 -10.31 92.16 2.27
CA PRO A 532 -9.67 93.17 3.13
C PRO A 532 -8.21 92.85 3.43
N PHE A 533 -7.90 91.57 3.71
CA PHE A 533 -6.54 91.11 3.98
C PHE A 533 -5.64 91.32 2.75
N LEU A 534 -6.06 90.85 1.57
CA LEU A 534 -5.26 90.96 0.35
C LEU A 534 -5.11 92.40 -0.13
N THR A 535 -6.12 93.28 0.07
CA THR A 535 -5.98 94.72 -0.16
C THR A 535 -4.92 95.33 0.77
N ALA A 536 -4.90 94.93 2.05
CA ALA A 536 -3.89 95.40 3.00
C ALA A 536 -2.48 94.92 2.62
N VAL A 537 -2.33 93.64 2.24
CA VAL A 537 -1.07 93.07 1.73
C VAL A 537 -0.58 93.87 0.52
N ARG A 538 -1.43 94.11 -0.48
CA ARG A 538 -1.05 94.84 -1.70
C ARG A 538 -0.71 96.31 -1.45
N SER A 539 -1.40 96.96 -0.51
CA SER A 539 -1.11 98.36 -0.17
C SER A 539 0.18 98.52 0.63
N ARG A 540 0.55 97.50 1.41
CA ARG A 540 1.72 97.51 2.29
C ARG A 540 3.00 97.14 1.55
N TYR A 541 2.93 96.17 0.64
CA TYR A 541 4.09 95.63 -0.04
C TYR A 541 4.19 96.15 -1.48
N GLY A 542 5.35 96.73 -1.83
CA GLY A 542 5.66 97.12 -3.20
C GLY A 542 6.29 95.96 -3.97
N HIS A 543 5.94 95.82 -5.25
CA HIS A 543 6.56 94.85 -6.16
C HIS A 543 7.58 95.52 -7.08
N GLU A 544 8.75 94.92 -7.20
CA GLU A 544 9.78 95.31 -8.17
C GLU A 544 10.17 94.09 -9.00
N THR A 545 10.32 94.27 -10.31
CA THR A 545 10.75 93.24 -11.26
C THR A 545 12.27 93.31 -11.45
N ASP A 546 12.91 92.17 -11.71
CA ASP A 546 14.38 92.00 -11.91
C ASP A 546 15.29 92.24 -10.67
N PRO A 547 15.49 91.22 -9.82
CA PRO A 547 14.65 90.01 -9.70
C PRO A 547 13.27 90.38 -9.15
N ASP A 548 12.27 89.55 -9.47
CA ASP A 548 10.93 89.64 -8.87
C ASP A 548 11.05 89.64 -7.35
N ARG A 549 10.59 90.72 -6.72
CA ARG A 549 10.70 90.88 -5.27
C ARG A 549 9.58 91.72 -4.69
N SER A 550 9.36 91.53 -3.40
CA SER A 550 8.38 92.22 -2.58
C SER A 550 9.06 92.98 -1.46
N ARG A 551 8.86 94.30 -1.40
CA ARG A 551 9.42 95.20 -0.39
C ARG A 551 8.36 95.66 0.60
N ASP A 552 8.61 95.53 1.90
CA ASP A 552 7.90 96.30 2.93
C ASP A 552 8.63 97.63 3.15
N GLY A 553 8.06 98.74 2.66
CA GLY A 553 8.70 100.06 2.78
C GLY A 553 8.80 100.57 4.22
N GLY A 554 7.97 100.07 5.15
CA GLY A 554 8.01 100.45 6.57
C GLY A 554 9.05 99.68 7.37
N LEU A 555 9.40 98.45 6.94
CA LEU A 555 10.40 97.59 7.59
C LEU A 555 11.74 97.52 6.84
N ASP A 556 11.79 98.01 5.61
CA ASP A 556 12.89 97.85 4.65
C ASP A 556 13.29 96.38 4.40
N GLU A 557 12.30 95.47 4.47
CA GLU A 557 12.47 94.03 4.23
C GLU A 557 12.16 93.67 2.77
N TRP A 558 12.99 92.81 2.19
CA TRP A 558 12.84 92.31 0.83
C TRP A 558 12.62 90.79 0.81
N VAL A 559 11.62 90.34 0.05
CA VAL A 559 11.39 88.93 -0.25
C VAL A 559 11.57 88.71 -1.74
N ILE A 560 12.49 87.81 -2.11
CA ILE A 560 12.73 87.42 -3.49
C ILE A 560 11.66 86.39 -3.91
N GLY A 561 10.99 86.66 -5.02
CA GLY A 561 10.03 85.78 -5.67
C GLY A 561 10.67 84.94 -6.79
N GLY A 562 9.87 84.58 -7.80
CA GLY A 562 10.32 83.74 -8.93
C GLY A 562 10.32 82.24 -8.64
N PHE A 563 9.32 81.74 -7.90
CA PHE A 563 9.23 80.34 -7.50
C PHE A 563 8.94 79.43 -8.70
N SER A 564 9.75 78.37 -8.85
CA SER A 564 9.60 77.38 -9.92
C SER A 564 8.36 76.51 -9.77
N GLU A 565 7.89 76.32 -8.53
CA GLU A 565 6.66 75.61 -8.20
C GLU A 565 5.62 76.59 -7.65
N PRO A 566 4.33 76.43 -8.01
CA PRO A 566 3.27 77.24 -7.45
C PRO A 566 3.20 77.13 -5.93
N LEU A 567 3.31 78.26 -5.23
CA LEU A 567 3.18 78.33 -3.78
C LEU A 567 1.72 78.47 -3.33
N THR A 568 0.88 78.95 -4.23
CA THR A 568 -0.53 79.26 -3.99
C THR A 568 -1.42 78.32 -4.79
N GLY A 569 -2.65 78.14 -4.31
CA GLY A 569 -3.66 77.35 -5.01
C GLY A 569 -3.49 75.85 -4.78
N ARG A 570 -4.42 75.27 -4.03
CA ARG A 570 -4.42 73.83 -3.72
C ARG A 570 -4.35 72.95 -4.97
N GLU A 571 -5.09 73.30 -6.03
CA GLU A 571 -5.11 72.52 -7.27
C GLU A 571 -3.74 72.49 -7.96
N SER A 572 -3.05 73.64 -8.05
CA SER A 572 -1.71 73.74 -8.65
C SER A 572 -0.68 72.94 -7.86
N ARG A 573 -0.75 72.98 -6.52
CA ARG A 573 0.14 72.22 -5.63
C ARG A 573 -0.14 70.71 -5.69
N VAL A 574 -1.41 70.31 -5.78
CA VAL A 574 -1.81 68.91 -6.01
C VAL A 574 -1.30 68.42 -7.37
N ALA A 575 -1.35 69.24 -8.42
CA ALA A 575 -0.83 68.88 -9.74
C ALA A 575 0.68 68.61 -9.71
N THR A 576 1.47 69.46 -9.04
CA THR A 576 2.92 69.23 -8.85
C THR A 576 3.20 67.95 -8.05
N ALA A 577 2.51 67.75 -6.92
CA ALA A 577 2.68 66.54 -6.10
C ALA A 577 2.27 65.27 -6.86
N LEU A 578 1.24 65.34 -7.70
CA LEU A 578 0.81 64.22 -8.54
C LEU A 578 1.87 63.87 -9.60
N ALA A 579 2.46 64.86 -10.26
CA ALA A 579 3.54 64.63 -11.23
C ALA A 579 4.78 63.96 -10.59
N ILE A 580 5.12 64.34 -9.35
CA ILE A 580 6.20 63.70 -8.57
C ILE A 580 5.84 62.25 -8.23
N PHE A 581 4.59 61.99 -7.83
CA PHE A 581 4.09 60.64 -7.55
C PHE A 581 4.14 59.75 -8.80
N GLU A 582 3.63 60.23 -9.93
CA GLU A 582 3.64 59.49 -11.21
C GLU A 582 5.08 59.18 -11.66
N ALA A 583 6.02 60.12 -11.51
CA ALA A 583 7.43 59.88 -11.80
C ALA A 583 8.06 58.83 -10.86
N ALA A 584 7.68 58.82 -9.58
CA ALA A 584 8.14 57.83 -8.61
C ALA A 584 7.55 56.43 -8.89
N GLU A 585 6.28 56.36 -9.32
CA GLU A 585 5.59 55.12 -9.71
C GLU A 585 6.26 54.50 -10.94
N GLN A 586 6.55 55.30 -11.98
CA GLN A 586 7.28 54.82 -13.15
C GLN A 586 8.68 54.31 -12.79
N ARG A 587 9.39 54.98 -11.88
CA ARG A 587 10.71 54.54 -11.40
C ARG A 587 10.64 53.21 -10.62
N GLU A 588 9.59 52.98 -9.83
CA GLU A 588 9.36 51.68 -9.17
C GLU A 588 9.12 50.59 -10.20
N GLN A 589 8.25 50.84 -11.19
CA GLN A 589 7.94 49.91 -12.27
C GLN A 589 9.22 49.47 -13.01
N ASP A 590 10.03 50.43 -13.47
CA ASP A 590 11.27 50.15 -14.20
C ASP A 590 12.26 49.32 -13.35
N SER A 591 12.39 49.67 -12.06
CA SER A 591 13.27 48.96 -11.13
C SER A 591 12.79 47.53 -10.84
N ARG A 592 11.47 47.31 -10.79
CA ARG A 592 10.84 46.01 -10.56
C ARG A 592 11.07 45.07 -11.74
N GLU A 593 10.93 45.58 -12.96
CA GLU A 593 11.22 44.84 -14.19
C GLU A 593 12.70 44.45 -14.26
N ALA A 594 13.61 45.39 -13.99
CA ALA A 594 15.05 45.12 -13.94
C ALA A 594 15.42 44.04 -12.91
N ARG A 595 14.78 44.05 -11.73
CA ARG A 595 14.95 43.02 -10.69
C ARG A 595 14.47 41.64 -11.17
N SER A 596 13.33 41.59 -11.84
CA SER A 596 12.78 40.35 -12.41
C SER A 596 13.74 39.73 -13.45
N VAL A 597 14.22 40.56 -14.39
CA VAL A 597 15.19 40.13 -15.41
C VAL A 597 16.48 39.60 -14.78
N ALA A 598 17.03 40.30 -13.79
CA ALA A 598 18.24 39.86 -13.08
C ALA A 598 18.02 38.56 -12.29
N SER A 599 16.85 38.38 -11.67
CA SER A 599 16.49 37.15 -10.96
C SER A 599 16.38 35.94 -11.90
N HIS A 600 15.74 36.13 -13.06
CA HIS A 600 15.67 35.09 -14.09
C HIS A 600 17.05 34.71 -14.64
N ALA A 601 17.92 35.70 -14.87
CA ALA A 601 19.30 35.46 -15.28
C ALA A 601 20.07 34.64 -14.23
N LEU A 602 19.97 35.01 -12.94
CA LEU A 602 20.61 34.28 -11.84
C LEU A 602 20.15 32.83 -11.77
N ARG A 603 18.83 32.59 -11.83
CA ARG A 603 18.27 31.22 -11.83
C ARG A 603 18.82 30.39 -13.00
N ARG A 604 18.82 30.96 -14.21
CA ARG A 604 19.33 30.29 -15.42
C ARG A 604 20.81 29.94 -15.28
N HIS A 605 21.64 30.86 -14.79
CA HIS A 605 23.07 30.58 -14.58
C HIS A 605 23.29 29.54 -13.47
N GLY A 606 22.48 29.53 -12.41
CA GLY A 606 22.53 28.51 -11.36
C GLY A 606 22.14 27.10 -11.85
N GLU A 607 21.20 27.01 -12.78
CA GLU A 607 20.88 25.76 -13.49
C GLU A 607 22.06 25.29 -14.37
N ARG A 608 22.74 26.20 -15.07
CA ARG A 608 23.94 25.88 -15.87
C ARG A 608 25.10 25.34 -15.03
N VAL A 609 25.32 25.86 -13.81
CA VAL A 609 26.32 25.29 -12.88
C VAL A 609 25.97 23.85 -12.51
N ARG A 610 24.74 23.59 -12.09
CA ARG A 610 24.29 22.23 -11.74
C ARG A 610 24.44 21.24 -12.90
N ALA A 611 24.11 21.67 -14.12
CA ALA A 611 24.29 20.87 -15.32
C ALA A 611 25.77 20.57 -15.63
N ALA A 612 26.66 21.56 -15.45
CA ALA A 612 28.10 21.39 -15.65
C ALA A 612 28.75 20.47 -14.60
N GLU A 613 28.34 20.58 -13.32
CA GLU A 613 28.81 19.67 -12.26
C GLU A 613 28.37 18.23 -12.52
N ALA A 614 27.11 18.04 -12.93
CA ALA A 614 26.60 16.72 -13.31
C ALA A 614 27.38 16.12 -14.49
N ALA A 615 27.80 16.94 -15.46
CA ALA A 615 28.57 16.48 -16.62
C ALA A 615 29.98 15.97 -16.24
N GLU A 616 30.70 16.65 -15.35
CA GLU A 616 32.00 16.17 -14.83
C GLU A 616 31.86 14.87 -14.03
N VAL A 617 30.84 14.76 -13.17
CA VAL A 617 30.59 13.54 -12.39
C VAL A 617 30.18 12.39 -13.31
N LEU A 618 29.39 12.66 -14.36
CA LEU A 618 29.01 11.67 -15.37
C LEU A 618 30.25 11.11 -16.09
N GLY A 619 31.21 11.96 -16.47
CA GLY A 619 32.47 11.53 -17.08
C GLY A 619 33.26 10.55 -16.19
N ARG A 620 33.40 10.86 -14.90
CA ARG A 620 34.05 9.97 -13.92
C ARG A 620 33.28 8.65 -13.74
N CYS A 621 31.96 8.73 -13.56
CA CYS A 621 31.09 7.56 -13.41
C CYS A 621 31.17 6.62 -14.63
N GLN A 622 31.30 7.17 -15.85
CA GLN A 622 31.48 6.38 -17.06
C GLN A 622 32.84 5.65 -17.11
N ALA A 623 33.90 6.29 -16.62
CA ALA A 623 35.23 5.66 -16.54
C ALA A 623 35.24 4.50 -15.54
N GLU A 624 34.71 4.72 -14.33
CA GLU A 624 34.55 3.69 -13.28
C GLU A 624 33.71 2.51 -13.78
N ARG A 625 32.64 2.80 -14.54
CA ARG A 625 31.78 1.75 -15.11
C ARG A 625 32.54 0.88 -16.11
N ARG A 626 33.35 1.46 -17.00
CA ARG A 626 34.16 0.69 -17.96
C ARG A 626 35.18 -0.20 -17.26
N GLU A 627 35.80 0.29 -16.19
CA GLU A 627 36.73 -0.48 -15.37
C GLU A 627 36.03 -1.67 -14.69
N ALA A 628 34.86 -1.42 -14.08
CA ALA A 628 34.04 -2.47 -13.46
C ALA A 628 33.54 -3.52 -14.48
N GLU A 629 33.12 -3.10 -15.68
CA GLU A 629 32.76 -3.99 -16.80
C GLU A 629 33.95 -4.90 -17.19
N GLY A 630 35.16 -4.35 -17.26
CA GLY A 630 36.39 -5.10 -17.54
C GLY A 630 36.68 -6.17 -16.47
N ARG A 631 36.63 -5.79 -15.19
CA ARG A 631 36.84 -6.71 -14.05
C ARG A 631 35.78 -7.83 -14.02
N LEU A 632 34.51 -7.50 -14.28
CA LEU A 632 33.43 -8.49 -14.33
C LEU A 632 33.64 -9.49 -15.47
N SER A 633 34.05 -9.03 -16.64
CA SER A 633 34.34 -9.89 -17.80
C SER A 633 35.48 -10.87 -17.49
N GLU A 634 36.54 -10.39 -16.83
CA GLU A 634 37.68 -11.24 -16.44
C GLU A 634 37.26 -12.30 -15.39
N ALA A 635 36.54 -11.89 -14.35
CA ALA A 635 36.04 -12.81 -13.32
C ALA A 635 35.09 -13.87 -13.90
N ALA A 636 34.19 -13.47 -14.81
CA ALA A 636 33.29 -14.40 -15.50
C ALA A 636 34.05 -15.41 -16.37
N ALA A 637 35.11 -14.98 -17.06
CA ALA A 637 35.97 -15.88 -17.84
C ALA A 637 36.75 -16.86 -16.94
N GLN A 638 37.16 -16.45 -15.74
CA GLN A 638 37.78 -17.34 -14.75
C GLN A 638 36.78 -18.39 -14.23
N VAL A 639 35.55 -18.00 -13.89
CA VAL A 639 34.49 -18.93 -13.48
C VAL A 639 34.23 -19.97 -14.57
N GLN A 640 34.13 -19.57 -15.84
CA GLN A 640 33.90 -20.49 -16.95
C GLN A 640 35.05 -21.50 -17.14
N ARG A 641 36.30 -21.07 -16.95
CA ARG A 641 37.47 -21.99 -16.98
C ARG A 641 37.40 -22.99 -15.84
N MET A 642 37.16 -22.53 -14.61
CA MET A 642 37.08 -23.38 -13.43
C MET A 642 35.89 -24.36 -13.48
N ARG A 643 34.73 -23.97 -14.03
CA ARG A 643 33.59 -24.88 -14.23
C ARG A 643 33.92 -26.04 -15.17
N ARG A 644 34.71 -25.80 -16.22
CA ARG A 644 35.17 -26.87 -17.13
C ARG A 644 36.11 -27.83 -16.43
N GLU A 645 36.98 -27.34 -15.54
CA GLU A 645 37.84 -28.19 -14.71
C GLU A 645 37.02 -28.99 -13.71
N TRP A 646 36.05 -28.37 -13.04
CA TRP A 646 35.10 -29.03 -12.14
C TRP A 646 34.40 -30.22 -12.80
N THR A 647 33.81 -30.05 -13.99
CA THR A 647 33.11 -31.14 -14.69
C THR A 647 34.03 -32.33 -14.96
N ARG A 648 35.32 -32.10 -15.28
CA ARG A 648 36.29 -33.17 -15.52
C ARG A 648 36.64 -33.90 -14.22
N THR A 649 36.83 -33.18 -13.12
CA THR A 649 37.16 -33.76 -11.81
C THR A 649 35.98 -34.51 -11.22
N ASP A 650 34.76 -34.00 -11.39
CA ASP A 650 33.52 -34.65 -10.94
C ASP A 650 33.26 -35.99 -11.65
N LEU A 651 33.52 -36.04 -12.96
CA LEU A 651 33.46 -37.30 -13.72
C LEU A 651 34.48 -38.32 -13.22
N ARG A 652 35.72 -37.89 -12.93
CA ARG A 652 36.77 -38.76 -12.38
C ARG A 652 36.39 -39.31 -10.99
N HIS A 653 35.81 -38.47 -10.14
CA HIS A 653 35.33 -38.89 -8.82
C HIS A 653 34.21 -39.92 -8.93
N THR A 654 33.22 -39.66 -9.78
CA THR A 654 32.09 -40.57 -10.02
C THR A 654 32.57 -41.93 -10.52
N GLN A 655 33.53 -41.94 -11.44
CA GLN A 655 34.10 -43.18 -11.97
C GLN A 655 34.91 -43.95 -10.91
N ALA A 656 35.72 -43.25 -10.10
CA ALA A 656 36.46 -43.89 -9.01
C ALA A 656 35.54 -44.49 -7.92
N GLN A 657 34.39 -43.86 -7.64
CA GLN A 657 33.38 -44.42 -6.73
C GLN A 657 32.68 -45.65 -7.31
N ALA A 658 32.35 -45.64 -8.61
CA ALA A 658 31.76 -46.80 -9.29
C ALA A 658 32.70 -48.01 -9.27
N ASP A 659 34.00 -47.79 -9.53
CA ASP A 659 35.02 -48.84 -9.50
C ASP A 659 35.20 -49.44 -8.10
N LEU A 660 35.22 -48.60 -7.05
CA LEU A 660 35.30 -49.04 -5.65
C LEU A 660 34.06 -49.88 -5.27
N HIS A 661 32.87 -49.41 -5.63
CA HIS A 661 31.62 -50.10 -5.32
C HIS A 661 31.52 -51.47 -6.01
N ALA A 662 31.96 -51.59 -7.28
CA ALA A 662 31.99 -52.87 -7.99
C ALA A 662 32.96 -53.88 -7.34
N HIS A 663 34.10 -53.40 -6.81
CA HIS A 663 35.06 -54.22 -6.07
C HIS A 663 34.50 -54.73 -4.74
N GLU A 664 33.80 -53.86 -3.98
CA GLU A 664 33.12 -54.23 -2.73
C GLU A 664 32.02 -55.27 -2.94
N LEU A 665 31.24 -55.15 -4.01
CA LEU A 665 30.21 -56.15 -4.37
C LEU A 665 30.81 -57.52 -4.68
N THR A 666 31.96 -57.55 -5.37
CA THR A 666 32.64 -58.79 -5.75
C THR A 666 33.24 -59.51 -4.53
N THR A 667 33.86 -58.75 -3.61
CA THR A 667 34.39 -59.31 -2.35
C THR A 667 33.27 -59.81 -1.44
N ALA A 668 32.16 -59.08 -1.34
CA ALA A 668 30.99 -59.50 -0.57
C ALA A 668 30.32 -60.77 -1.13
N SER A 669 30.32 -60.95 -2.46
CA SER A 669 29.80 -62.17 -3.10
C SER A 669 30.66 -63.40 -2.76
N LEU A 670 31.98 -63.29 -2.88
CA LEU A 670 32.89 -64.40 -2.59
C LEU A 670 32.93 -64.78 -1.10
N ASP A 671 32.76 -63.80 -0.18
CA ASP A 671 32.62 -64.07 1.25
C ASP A 671 31.34 -64.86 1.57
N LYS A 672 30.23 -64.54 0.90
CA LYS A 672 28.98 -65.31 1.01
C LYS A 672 29.15 -66.75 0.50
N ASP A 673 29.80 -66.94 -0.64
CA ASP A 673 30.04 -68.27 -1.22
C ASP A 673 30.92 -69.16 -0.31
N LEU A 674 31.95 -68.58 0.31
CA LEU A 674 32.80 -69.31 1.26
C LEU A 674 32.04 -69.71 2.52
N ARG A 675 31.19 -68.82 3.07
CA ARG A 675 30.34 -69.14 4.22
C ARG A 675 29.38 -70.28 3.91
N PHE A 676 28.80 -70.29 2.71
CA PHE A 676 27.92 -71.37 2.27
C PHE A 676 28.67 -72.72 2.20
N GLN A 677 29.87 -72.74 1.62
CA GLN A 677 30.69 -73.95 1.51
C GLN A 677 31.16 -74.48 2.88
N ASP A 678 31.52 -73.60 3.81
CA ASP A 678 31.90 -74.00 5.18
C ASP A 678 30.72 -74.58 5.98
N GLN A 679 29.49 -74.12 5.72
CA GLN A 679 28.28 -74.70 6.31
C GLN A 679 28.03 -76.12 5.78
N GLU A 680 28.24 -76.35 4.48
CA GLU A 680 28.02 -77.67 3.87
C GLU A 680 29.03 -78.72 4.36
N ILE A 681 30.30 -78.35 4.57
CA ILE A 681 31.31 -79.25 5.18
C ILE A 681 30.89 -79.65 6.60
N ARG A 682 30.39 -78.70 7.41
CA ARG A 682 29.91 -79.01 8.77
C ARG A 682 28.73 -79.97 8.75
N ARG A 683 27.81 -79.78 7.80
CA ARG A 683 26.67 -80.67 7.59
C ARG A 683 27.11 -82.10 7.25
N LEU A 684 28.00 -82.28 6.27
CA LEU A 684 28.48 -83.60 5.85
C LEU A 684 29.27 -84.34 6.97
N ARG A 685 30.02 -83.60 7.81
CA ARG A 685 30.66 -84.19 9.02
C ARG A 685 29.63 -84.71 10.02
N SER A 686 28.55 -83.99 10.20
CA SER A 686 27.43 -84.41 11.06
C SER A 686 26.74 -85.66 10.50
N GLU A 687 26.51 -85.73 9.19
CA GLU A 687 25.87 -86.88 8.53
C GLU A 687 26.68 -88.17 8.65
N ARG A 688 28.00 -88.12 8.53
CA ARG A 688 28.89 -89.28 8.79
C ARG A 688 28.76 -89.79 10.23
N HIS A 689 28.72 -88.87 11.19
CA HIS A 689 28.63 -89.22 12.61
C HIS A 689 27.25 -89.79 12.98
N LYS A 690 26.18 -89.24 12.39
CA LYS A 690 24.81 -89.72 12.55
C LYS A 690 24.60 -91.12 11.98
N ALA A 691 25.20 -91.44 10.83
CA ALA A 691 25.08 -92.77 10.22
C ALA A 691 25.74 -93.89 11.06
N ASP A 692 26.79 -93.57 11.80
CA ASP A 692 27.51 -94.49 12.70
C ASP A 692 26.72 -94.75 14.00
N ALA A 693 26.20 -93.67 14.60
CA ALA A 693 25.32 -93.76 15.78
C ALA A 693 23.99 -94.50 15.48
N ALA A 694 23.45 -94.36 14.27
CA ALA A 694 22.17 -94.96 13.87
C ALA A 694 22.17 -96.51 13.87
N LEU A 695 23.33 -97.15 13.71
CA LEU A 695 23.43 -98.62 13.73
C LEU A 695 23.26 -99.21 15.15
N HIS A 696 23.74 -98.49 16.17
CA HIS A 696 23.72 -98.94 17.56
C HIS A 696 22.42 -98.62 18.32
N HIS A 697 21.57 -97.72 17.78
CA HIS A 697 20.40 -97.18 18.47
C HIS A 697 19.03 -97.56 17.85
N VAL A 698 18.95 -98.63 17.06
CA VAL A 698 17.73 -98.96 16.27
C VAL A 698 16.47 -99.23 17.12
N GLY A 699 16.58 -99.47 18.43
CA GLY A 699 15.51 -99.15 19.40
C GLY A 699 14.12 -99.81 19.23
N LEU A 700 14.01 -100.91 18.47
CA LEU A 700 12.74 -101.52 18.03
C LEU A 700 11.69 -101.78 19.14
N ARG A 701 12.13 -102.13 20.37
CA ARG A 701 11.24 -102.47 21.50
C ARG A 701 10.49 -101.28 22.11
N ALA A 702 11.03 -100.06 22.01
CA ALA A 702 10.37 -98.89 22.59
C ALA A 702 9.12 -98.47 21.79
N TRP A 703 9.15 -98.69 20.47
CA TRP A 703 8.09 -98.32 19.54
C TRP A 703 6.88 -99.24 19.60
N GLU A 704 7.07 -100.50 19.97
CA GLU A 704 5.99 -101.46 20.22
C GLU A 704 5.11 -101.05 21.42
N SER A 705 5.64 -100.28 22.38
CA SER A 705 4.91 -99.82 23.57
C SER A 705 4.14 -98.51 23.35
N ALA A 706 4.42 -97.77 22.27
CA ALA A 706 3.91 -96.43 22.02
C ALA A 706 2.68 -96.39 21.10
N TRP A 707 2.50 -97.46 20.33
CA TRP A 707 1.34 -97.68 19.47
C TRP A 707 0.35 -98.62 20.18
N PRO A 708 -0.84 -98.14 20.59
CA PRO A 708 -1.71 -98.86 21.54
C PRO A 708 -2.32 -100.15 20.98
N ASP A 709 -2.40 -100.32 19.65
CA ASP A 709 -3.24 -101.34 19.01
C ASP A 709 -2.44 -102.44 18.25
N GLY A 710 -1.12 -102.56 18.48
CA GLY A 710 -0.26 -103.62 17.91
C GLY A 710 0.23 -103.41 16.47
N LEU A 711 1.13 -104.29 15.98
CA LEU A 711 1.90 -104.07 14.75
C LEU A 711 1.07 -104.13 13.44
N GLY A 712 0.01 -104.93 13.41
CA GLY A 712 -0.86 -105.09 12.23
C GLY A 712 -1.84 -103.92 12.01
N THR A 713 -2.15 -103.15 13.06
CA THR A 713 -3.04 -101.97 12.96
C THR A 713 -2.28 -100.71 12.55
N ALA A 714 -0.97 -100.65 12.83
CA ALA A 714 -0.09 -99.59 12.35
C ALA A 714 0.08 -99.62 10.82
N GLU A 715 0.22 -100.80 10.22
CA GLU A 715 0.31 -100.96 8.76
C GLU A 715 -1.00 -100.53 8.07
N ASP A 716 -2.17 -100.91 8.59
CA ASP A 716 -3.50 -100.49 8.08
C ASP A 716 -3.74 -98.98 8.24
N TYR A 717 -3.35 -98.40 9.38
CA TYR A 717 -3.47 -96.95 9.62
C TYR A 717 -2.60 -96.13 8.65
N VAL A 718 -1.37 -96.58 8.37
CA VAL A 718 -0.48 -95.97 7.37
C VAL A 718 -1.07 -96.15 5.96
N ASP A 719 -1.64 -97.30 5.62
CA ASP A 719 -2.22 -97.54 4.30
C ASP A 719 -3.47 -96.70 4.00
N ARG A 720 -4.29 -96.42 5.02
CA ARG A 720 -5.54 -95.65 4.88
C ARG A 720 -5.33 -94.13 4.97
N THR A 721 -4.38 -93.69 5.77
CA THR A 721 -4.25 -92.26 6.16
C THR A 721 -3.02 -91.58 5.54
N CYS A 722 -1.98 -92.33 5.15
CA CYS A 722 -0.83 -91.74 4.48
C CYS A 722 -1.20 -91.34 3.04
N PRO A 723 -1.03 -90.07 2.64
CA PRO A 723 -1.29 -89.62 1.27
C PRO A 723 -0.49 -90.41 0.24
N ARG A 724 -1.09 -90.69 -0.93
CA ARG A 724 -0.41 -91.41 -2.03
C ARG A 724 0.76 -90.57 -2.55
N GLY A 725 1.98 -91.11 -2.48
CA GLY A 725 3.21 -90.45 -2.93
C GLY A 725 4.10 -89.89 -1.81
N GLU A 726 3.59 -89.79 -0.58
CA GLU A 726 4.39 -89.38 0.58
C GLU A 726 5.23 -90.55 1.15
N PRO A 727 6.44 -90.29 1.70
CA PRO A 727 7.26 -91.31 2.34
C PRO A 727 6.56 -91.96 3.53
N ARG A 728 6.55 -93.30 3.58
CA ARG A 728 6.04 -94.09 4.73
C ARG A 728 7.12 -94.24 5.83
N THR A 729 7.66 -93.07 6.13
CA THR A 729 8.76 -92.61 6.99
C THR A 729 8.45 -92.28 8.44
N SER A 730 8.84 -93.03 9.47
CA SER A 730 8.72 -92.57 10.87
C SER A 730 9.41 -91.25 11.09
N ASP A 731 10.68 -91.20 10.70
CA ASP A 731 11.51 -90.02 10.84
C ASP A 731 10.98 -88.86 9.99
N HIS A 732 10.42 -89.16 8.80
CA HIS A 732 9.74 -88.15 7.97
C HIS A 732 8.54 -87.56 8.68
N TRP A 733 7.64 -88.38 9.24
CA TRP A 733 6.45 -87.89 9.91
C TRP A 733 6.74 -87.26 11.29
N TRP A 734 7.80 -87.70 11.98
CA TRP A 734 8.31 -87.03 13.19
C TRP A 734 8.89 -85.66 12.85
N THR A 735 9.80 -85.63 11.87
CA THR A 735 10.46 -84.41 11.42
C THR A 735 9.41 -83.47 10.86
N ARG A 736 8.37 -84.00 10.20
CA ARG A 736 7.24 -83.19 9.74
C ARG A 736 6.44 -82.61 10.91
N ALA A 737 6.16 -83.39 11.95
CA ALA A 737 5.47 -82.89 13.15
C ALA A 737 6.32 -81.85 13.92
N ASP A 738 7.61 -82.14 14.18
CA ASP A 738 8.55 -81.20 14.81
C ASP A 738 8.73 -79.94 13.96
N HIS A 739 8.93 -80.10 12.65
CA HIS A 739 9.05 -78.99 11.71
C HIS A 739 7.76 -78.17 11.66
N GLN A 740 6.58 -78.79 11.66
CA GLN A 740 5.30 -78.07 11.71
C GLN A 740 5.15 -77.30 13.01
N ILE A 741 5.52 -77.85 14.17
CA ILE A 741 5.50 -77.11 15.44
C ILE A 741 6.52 -75.96 15.44
N VAL A 742 7.74 -76.18 14.94
CA VAL A 742 8.76 -75.13 14.82
C VAL A 742 8.32 -74.03 13.84
N THR A 743 7.64 -74.39 12.75
CA THR A 743 7.06 -73.45 11.79
C THR A 743 5.92 -72.66 12.43
N ALA A 744 4.99 -73.32 13.13
CA ALA A 744 3.93 -72.65 13.87
C ALA A 744 4.49 -71.67 14.92
N LEU A 745 5.53 -72.07 15.68
CA LEU A 745 6.22 -71.20 16.63
C LEU A 745 6.98 -70.05 15.96
N ALA A 746 7.48 -70.25 14.73
CA ALA A 746 8.13 -69.19 13.96
C ALA A 746 7.12 -68.13 13.50
N GLU A 747 5.93 -68.56 13.05
CA GLU A 747 4.86 -67.66 12.60
C GLU A 747 4.41 -66.70 13.72
N ILE A 748 4.24 -67.23 14.94
CA ILE A 748 3.78 -66.43 16.09
C ILE A 748 4.90 -65.81 16.93
N ARG A 749 6.17 -65.99 16.55
CA ARG A 749 7.32 -65.46 17.31
C ARG A 749 7.26 -63.93 17.50
N GLY A 750 6.62 -63.25 16.56
CA GLY A 750 6.34 -61.81 16.64
C GLY A 750 5.51 -61.41 17.86
N ASP A 751 4.64 -62.28 18.36
CA ASP A 751 3.66 -62.00 19.42
C ASP A 751 4.18 -62.34 20.84
N ARG A 752 5.49 -62.63 20.98
CA ARG A 752 6.15 -63.08 22.22
C ARG A 752 5.87 -62.22 23.45
N HIS A 753 5.60 -60.93 23.26
CA HIS A 753 5.32 -59.97 24.33
C HIS A 753 3.91 -60.13 24.95
N THR A 754 3.01 -60.85 24.26
CA THR A 754 1.67 -61.20 24.75
C THR A 754 1.52 -62.66 25.17
N ALA A 755 2.59 -63.45 24.99
CA ALA A 755 2.59 -64.88 25.28
C ALA A 755 2.75 -65.16 26.78
N SER A 756 2.12 -66.24 27.25
CA SER A 756 2.30 -66.74 28.62
C SER A 756 3.73 -67.23 28.85
N GLN A 757 4.18 -67.22 30.10
CA GLN A 757 5.55 -67.66 30.46
C GLN A 757 5.89 -69.06 29.93
N PRO A 758 4.99 -70.08 29.99
CA PRO A 758 5.26 -71.40 29.40
C PRO A 758 5.45 -71.38 27.87
N LEU A 759 4.73 -70.52 27.14
CA LEU A 759 4.92 -70.37 25.69
C LEU A 759 6.22 -69.59 25.37
N VAL A 760 6.57 -68.62 26.21
CA VAL A 760 7.83 -67.87 26.11
C VAL A 760 9.05 -68.77 26.32
N GLU A 761 8.92 -69.83 27.13
CA GLU A 761 9.92 -70.88 27.28
C GLU A 761 10.04 -71.74 26.02
N LEU A 762 8.92 -72.09 25.35
CA LEU A 762 8.92 -72.78 24.06
C LEU A 762 9.61 -71.96 22.95
N PHE A 763 9.47 -70.63 22.93
CA PHE A 763 10.20 -69.75 21.99
C PHE A 763 11.72 -69.72 22.23
N GLN A 764 12.17 -70.01 23.45
CA GLN A 764 13.56 -69.92 23.87
C GLN A 764 14.33 -71.22 23.72
N VAL A 765 13.68 -72.32 23.33
CA VAL A 765 14.33 -73.59 23.06
C VAL A 765 15.36 -73.39 21.94
N PRO A 766 16.68 -73.49 22.24
CA PRO A 766 17.72 -73.31 21.23
C PRO A 766 17.66 -74.46 20.23
N LYS A 767 17.75 -74.15 18.92
CA LYS A 767 17.76 -75.11 17.79
C LYS A 767 18.72 -76.30 17.96
N GLU A 768 19.70 -76.19 18.86
CA GLU A 768 20.78 -77.16 19.00
C GLU A 768 20.62 -78.11 20.21
N LYS A 769 19.64 -77.93 21.13
CA LYS A 769 19.63 -78.73 22.37
C LYS A 769 18.31 -79.21 23.00
N ASN A 770 17.12 -79.02 22.43
CA ASN A 770 15.98 -79.90 22.78
C ASN A 770 14.87 -79.85 21.74
N GLN A 771 14.23 -81.01 21.56
CA GLN A 771 13.08 -81.23 20.68
C GLN A 771 11.86 -80.53 21.30
N VAL A 772 11.04 -79.85 20.49
CA VAL A 772 9.81 -79.22 20.99
C VAL A 772 8.72 -80.28 21.20
N VAL A 773 8.71 -81.25 20.29
CA VAL A 773 7.90 -82.45 20.39
C VAL A 773 8.63 -83.50 21.25
N PRO A 774 7.91 -84.44 21.89
CA PRO A 774 8.53 -85.48 22.71
C PRO A 774 9.51 -86.38 21.93
N ASP A 775 10.26 -87.20 22.66
CA ASP A 775 11.16 -88.17 22.06
C ASP A 775 10.42 -89.10 21.10
N HIS A 776 11.09 -89.51 20.04
CA HIS A 776 10.63 -90.51 19.09
C HIS A 776 10.03 -91.75 19.76
N GLY A 777 8.84 -92.16 19.33
CA GLY A 777 8.14 -93.30 19.94
C GLY A 777 7.57 -93.00 21.33
N SER A 778 7.41 -91.74 21.71
CA SER A 778 6.59 -91.37 22.87
C SER A 778 5.10 -91.47 22.55
N ALA A 779 4.28 -91.85 23.52
CA ALA A 779 2.82 -91.95 23.33
C ALA A 779 2.22 -90.59 22.91
N LEU A 780 1.12 -90.63 22.15
CA LEU A 780 0.41 -89.44 21.65
C LEU A 780 0.08 -88.42 22.76
N LEU A 781 -0.24 -88.89 23.97
CA LEU A 781 -0.54 -88.03 25.12
C LEU A 781 0.62 -87.09 25.50
N ALA A 782 1.86 -87.55 25.36
CA ALA A 782 3.05 -86.73 25.65
C ALA A 782 3.18 -85.59 24.64
N PHE A 783 2.76 -85.80 23.39
CA PHE A 783 2.82 -84.79 22.34
C PHE A 783 1.77 -83.71 22.54
N THR A 784 0.53 -84.11 22.86
CA THR A 784 -0.55 -83.15 23.15
C THR A 784 -0.25 -82.29 24.37
N GLU A 785 0.42 -82.84 25.39
CA GLU A 785 0.86 -82.09 26.58
C GLU A 785 1.99 -81.10 26.26
N ALA A 786 2.95 -81.48 25.40
CA ALA A 786 4.07 -80.62 25.00
C ALA A 786 3.62 -79.38 24.22
N ILE A 787 2.57 -79.50 23.40
CA ILE A 787 2.06 -78.39 22.57
C ILE A 787 0.92 -77.61 23.22
N ARG A 788 0.45 -78.00 24.41
CA ARG A 788 -0.69 -77.36 25.12
C ARG A 788 -0.52 -75.84 25.29
N PRO A 789 0.64 -75.29 25.70
CA PRO A 789 0.80 -73.84 25.85
C PRO A 789 0.62 -73.06 24.53
N LEU A 790 0.97 -73.67 23.39
CA LEU A 790 0.78 -73.08 22.07
C LEU A 790 -0.70 -73.13 21.65
N PHE A 791 -1.38 -74.25 21.90
CA PHE A 791 -2.81 -74.41 21.63
C PHE A 791 -3.66 -73.43 22.45
N GLU A 792 -3.43 -73.33 23.76
CA GLU A 792 -4.19 -72.44 24.66
C GLU A 792 -4.04 -70.96 24.26
N PHE A 793 -2.82 -70.52 23.91
CA PHE A 793 -2.58 -69.15 23.44
C PHE A 793 -3.29 -68.83 22.12
N LEU A 794 -3.28 -69.78 21.17
CA LEU A 794 -3.96 -69.61 19.89
C LEU A 794 -5.48 -69.59 20.04
N GLU A 795 -6.05 -70.36 20.96
CA GLU A 795 -7.49 -70.32 21.26
C GLU A 795 -7.89 -69.04 22.01
N GLU A 796 -7.10 -68.58 22.99
CA GLU A 796 -7.35 -67.31 23.71
C GLU A 796 -7.34 -66.11 22.75
N CYS A 797 -6.47 -66.14 21.72
CA CYS A 797 -6.40 -65.09 20.72
C CYS A 797 -7.60 -65.08 19.75
N ARG A 798 -8.38 -66.16 19.67
CA ARG A 798 -9.40 -66.35 18.62
C ARG A 798 -10.51 -65.31 18.67
N GLU A 799 -11.12 -65.11 19.84
CA GLU A 799 -12.18 -64.10 20.01
C GLU A 799 -11.66 -62.68 19.76
N ARG A 800 -10.43 -62.39 20.19
CA ARG A 800 -9.78 -61.09 19.97
C ARG A 800 -9.46 -60.83 18.50
N ASP A 801 -9.02 -61.86 17.77
CA ASP A 801 -8.69 -61.80 16.34
C ASP A 801 -9.95 -61.49 15.51
N ASP A 802 -11.08 -62.13 15.83
CA ASP A 802 -12.36 -61.90 15.17
C ASP A 802 -12.88 -60.47 15.43
N LEU A 803 -12.83 -60.00 16.68
CA LEU A 803 -13.19 -58.62 17.03
C LEU A 803 -12.29 -57.58 16.34
N THR A 804 -10.99 -57.87 16.21
CA THR A 804 -10.03 -56.98 15.53
C THR A 804 -10.31 -56.90 14.03
N LYS A 805 -10.58 -58.04 13.38
CA LYS A 805 -10.99 -58.10 11.96
C LYS A 805 -12.25 -57.27 11.73
N ASP A 806 -13.28 -57.45 12.56
CA ASP A 806 -14.56 -56.74 12.42
C ASP A 806 -14.42 -55.23 12.66
N SER A 807 -13.64 -54.81 13.66
CA SER A 807 -13.39 -53.38 13.92
C SER A 807 -12.65 -52.72 12.76
N ILE A 808 -11.58 -53.34 12.25
CA ILE A 808 -10.82 -52.81 11.11
C ILE A 808 -11.72 -52.64 9.88
N ILE A 809 -12.56 -53.63 9.56
CA ILE A 809 -13.50 -53.55 8.42
C ILE A 809 -14.49 -52.40 8.60
N ARG A 810 -15.05 -52.22 9.80
CA ARG A 810 -15.97 -51.10 10.08
C ARG A 810 -15.27 -49.76 9.94
N ASP A 811 -14.10 -49.61 10.57
CA ASP A 811 -13.38 -48.35 10.62
C ASP A 811 -12.88 -47.94 9.21
N GLN A 812 -12.46 -48.91 8.39
CA GLN A 812 -12.15 -48.70 6.97
C GLN A 812 -13.35 -48.20 6.17
N ARG A 813 -14.54 -48.81 6.34
CA ARG A 813 -15.77 -48.38 5.65
C ARG A 813 -16.19 -46.97 6.05
N GLU A 814 -16.12 -46.63 7.34
CA GLU A 814 -16.47 -45.30 7.82
C GLU A 814 -15.49 -44.22 7.34
N ARG A 815 -14.19 -44.52 7.29
CA ARG A 815 -13.18 -43.59 6.78
C ARG A 815 -13.29 -43.44 5.26
N GLU A 816 -13.53 -44.51 4.52
CA GLU A 816 -13.75 -44.46 3.07
C GLU A 816 -14.96 -43.59 2.73
N ALA A 817 -16.09 -43.76 3.44
CA ALA A 817 -17.27 -42.92 3.26
C ALA A 817 -16.98 -41.43 3.57
N ARG A 818 -16.20 -41.13 4.61
CA ARG A 818 -15.75 -39.78 4.94
C ARG A 818 -14.86 -39.19 3.86
N LEU A 819 -13.84 -39.91 3.40
CA LEU A 819 -12.94 -39.47 2.33
C LEU A 819 -13.68 -39.21 1.01
N VAL A 820 -14.64 -40.07 0.64
CA VAL A 820 -15.48 -39.85 -0.54
C VAL A 820 -16.28 -38.56 -0.40
N THR A 821 -16.84 -38.30 0.78
CA THR A 821 -17.59 -37.06 1.05
C THR A 821 -16.68 -35.83 0.97
N SER A 822 -15.51 -35.87 1.60
CA SER A 822 -14.54 -34.77 1.56
C SER A 822 -13.97 -34.52 0.16
N ARG A 823 -13.71 -35.57 -0.63
CA ARG A 823 -13.31 -35.44 -2.05
C ARG A 823 -14.39 -34.73 -2.86
N LYS A 824 -15.65 -35.17 -2.72
CA LYS A 824 -16.78 -34.54 -3.39
C LYS A 824 -16.94 -33.07 -2.98
N GLU A 825 -16.76 -32.74 -1.70
CA GLU A 825 -16.79 -31.35 -1.23
C GLU A 825 -15.68 -30.51 -1.86
N VAL A 826 -14.44 -31.01 -1.89
CA VAL A 826 -13.31 -30.32 -2.53
C VAL A 826 -13.55 -30.11 -4.04
N ASP A 827 -14.05 -31.13 -4.74
CA ASP A 827 -14.38 -31.05 -6.18
C ASP A 827 -15.51 -30.03 -6.43
N GLU A 828 -16.56 -30.02 -5.60
CA GLU A 828 -17.65 -29.04 -5.70
C GLU A 828 -17.16 -27.61 -5.44
N GLN A 829 -16.28 -27.41 -4.45
CA GLN A 829 -15.70 -26.10 -4.15
C GLN A 829 -14.77 -25.63 -5.27
N GLN A 830 -13.97 -26.53 -5.85
CA GLN A 830 -13.15 -26.22 -7.01
C GLN A 830 -14.01 -25.79 -8.21
N GLY A 831 -15.05 -26.56 -8.53
CA GLY A 831 -15.96 -26.22 -9.63
C GLY A 831 -16.67 -24.88 -9.44
N ARG A 832 -17.10 -24.57 -8.20
CA ARG A 832 -17.67 -23.25 -7.87
C ARG A 832 -16.65 -22.12 -8.00
N LEU A 833 -15.40 -22.35 -7.61
CA LEU A 833 -14.32 -21.38 -7.71
C LEU A 833 -13.99 -21.07 -9.18
N GLU A 834 -13.91 -22.10 -10.03
CA GLU A 834 -13.68 -21.95 -11.48
C GLU A 834 -14.84 -21.19 -12.15
N GLN A 835 -16.10 -21.52 -11.82
CA GLN A 835 -17.27 -20.78 -12.32
C GLN A 835 -17.26 -19.32 -11.87
N MET A 836 -16.90 -19.05 -10.61
CA MET A 836 -16.81 -17.68 -10.11
C MET A 836 -15.68 -16.90 -10.79
N ARG A 837 -14.52 -17.52 -11.05
CA ARG A 837 -13.43 -16.89 -11.82
C ARG A 837 -13.88 -16.51 -13.22
N ALA A 838 -14.54 -17.41 -13.94
CA ALA A 838 -15.08 -17.13 -15.27
C ALA A 838 -16.09 -15.97 -15.24
N MET A 839 -17.01 -15.96 -14.26
CA MET A 839 -17.96 -14.88 -14.05
C MET A 839 -17.27 -13.54 -13.76
N ILE A 840 -16.20 -13.54 -12.96
CA ILE A 840 -15.42 -12.34 -12.64
C ILE A 840 -14.71 -11.81 -13.89
N VAL A 841 -14.05 -12.68 -14.66
CA VAL A 841 -13.38 -12.30 -15.92
C VAL A 841 -14.39 -11.64 -16.85
N GLU A 842 -15.53 -12.28 -17.11
CA GLU A 842 -16.58 -11.73 -17.98
C GLU A 842 -17.12 -10.38 -17.46
N SER A 843 -17.39 -10.27 -16.16
CA SER A 843 -17.87 -9.03 -15.54
C SER A 843 -16.85 -7.89 -15.64
N VAL A 844 -15.56 -8.19 -15.42
CA VAL A 844 -14.49 -7.20 -15.49
C VAL A 844 -14.22 -6.79 -16.94
N GLU A 845 -14.21 -7.74 -17.88
CA GLU A 845 -14.08 -7.46 -19.32
C GLU A 845 -15.21 -6.55 -19.80
N MET A 846 -16.45 -6.90 -19.50
CA MET A 846 -17.62 -6.09 -19.88
C MET A 846 -17.56 -4.68 -19.28
N ALA A 847 -17.11 -4.57 -18.03
CA ALA A 847 -16.96 -3.27 -17.37
C ALA A 847 -15.89 -2.41 -18.06
N LEU A 848 -14.71 -2.96 -18.31
CA LEU A 848 -13.60 -2.22 -18.91
C LEU A 848 -13.82 -1.91 -20.40
N ASP A 849 -14.52 -2.77 -21.14
CA ASP A 849 -14.90 -2.50 -22.54
C ASP A 849 -15.93 -1.36 -22.64
N SER A 850 -16.89 -1.34 -21.72
CA SER A 850 -17.84 -0.22 -21.61
C SER A 850 -17.12 1.08 -21.23
N ILE A 851 -16.13 1.04 -20.32
CA ILE A 851 -15.27 2.20 -20.00
C ILE A 851 -14.50 2.63 -21.24
N SER A 852 -13.92 1.70 -22.00
CA SER A 852 -13.20 1.99 -23.24
C SER A 852 -14.09 2.73 -24.25
N THR A 853 -15.36 2.31 -24.37
CA THR A 853 -16.35 2.93 -25.25
C THR A 853 -16.70 4.36 -24.83
N GLU A 854 -16.97 4.60 -23.54
CA GLU A 854 -17.24 5.95 -23.03
C GLU A 854 -15.99 6.84 -23.09
N PHE A 855 -14.79 6.27 -22.92
CA PHE A 855 -13.53 6.98 -23.06
C PHE A 855 -13.29 7.46 -24.50
N ASP A 856 -13.57 6.61 -25.49
CA ASP A 856 -13.53 6.98 -26.91
C ASP A 856 -14.52 8.11 -27.21
N ARG A 857 -15.75 7.97 -26.72
CA ARG A 857 -16.81 8.97 -26.90
C ARG A 857 -16.42 10.33 -26.33
N LEU A 858 -15.94 10.37 -25.09
CA LEU A 858 -15.53 11.61 -24.42
C LEU A 858 -14.36 12.32 -25.13
N ASP A 859 -13.43 11.58 -25.74
CA ASP A 859 -12.39 12.21 -26.55
C ASP A 859 -12.95 12.71 -27.89
N ARG A 860 -13.79 11.94 -28.59
CA ARG A 860 -14.36 12.35 -29.89
C ARG A 860 -15.29 13.55 -29.81
N ASP A 861 -15.98 13.73 -28.68
CA ASP A 861 -16.85 14.89 -28.44
C ASP A 861 -16.03 16.19 -28.22
N ARG A 862 -14.70 16.10 -28.07
CA ARG A 862 -13.78 17.25 -27.96
C ARG A 862 -13.39 17.81 -29.33
N ASP A 863 -13.33 19.13 -29.43
CA ASP A 863 -12.69 19.80 -30.56
C ASP A 863 -11.20 19.40 -30.68
N GLY A 864 -10.85 18.72 -31.77
CA GLY A 864 -9.50 18.16 -31.98
C GLY A 864 -9.21 16.86 -31.21
N GLY A 865 -10.24 16.14 -30.77
CA GLY A 865 -10.15 14.74 -30.36
C GLY A 865 -10.21 13.78 -31.56
N TYR A 866 -9.50 12.67 -31.49
CA TYR A 866 -9.37 11.71 -32.61
C TYR A 866 -9.80 10.30 -32.24
N GLY A 867 -10.00 10.03 -30.96
CA GLY A 867 -10.40 8.73 -30.44
C GLY A 867 -9.41 8.18 -29.42
N ALA A 868 -9.95 7.45 -28.46
CA ALA A 868 -9.24 6.85 -27.35
C ALA A 868 -9.75 5.44 -27.10
N ARG A 869 -8.95 4.57 -26.50
CA ARG A 869 -9.35 3.20 -26.15
C ARG A 869 -8.56 2.68 -24.96
N LEU A 870 -9.05 1.61 -24.36
CA LEU A 870 -8.38 0.88 -23.30
C LEU A 870 -8.00 -0.51 -23.80
N ASP A 871 -6.71 -0.83 -23.83
CA ASP A 871 -6.25 -2.20 -24.07
C ASP A 871 -6.19 -2.93 -22.73
N VAL A 872 -6.91 -4.04 -22.60
CA VAL A 872 -7.11 -4.77 -21.34
C VAL A 872 -6.51 -6.17 -21.44
N ASP A 873 -5.81 -6.60 -20.39
CA ASP A 873 -5.33 -7.96 -20.19
C ASP A 873 -5.64 -8.41 -18.76
N ILE A 874 -6.49 -9.43 -18.60
CA ILE A 874 -6.95 -9.93 -17.31
C ILE A 874 -6.33 -11.30 -17.08
N GLN A 875 -5.58 -11.42 -15.99
CA GLN A 875 -4.93 -12.65 -15.56
C GLN A 875 -5.52 -13.07 -14.22
N ASP A 876 -6.23 -14.19 -14.23
CA ASP A 876 -6.77 -14.78 -13.01
C ASP A 876 -5.68 -15.52 -12.20
N PRO A 877 -5.94 -15.85 -10.92
CA PRO A 877 -4.95 -16.48 -10.06
C PRO A 877 -4.43 -17.85 -10.51
N SER A 878 -5.13 -18.56 -11.41
CA SER A 878 -4.62 -19.81 -11.99
C SER A 878 -3.44 -19.57 -12.94
N VAL A 879 -3.37 -18.40 -13.56
CA VAL A 879 -2.30 -18.00 -14.48
C VAL A 879 -1.14 -17.34 -13.72
N THR A 880 -1.46 -16.49 -12.73
CA THR A 880 -0.44 -15.73 -11.98
C THR A 880 0.12 -16.48 -10.77
N GLY A 881 -0.54 -17.56 -10.35
CA GLY A 881 -0.19 -18.39 -9.20
C GLY A 881 -0.64 -17.87 -7.84
N SER A 882 -1.15 -16.64 -7.69
CA SER A 882 -1.61 -16.15 -6.37
C SER A 882 -2.55 -14.95 -6.37
N VAL A 883 -2.50 -14.07 -7.37
CA VAL A 883 -3.21 -12.77 -7.33
C VAL A 883 -3.90 -12.45 -8.65
N TRP A 884 -5.06 -11.82 -8.59
CA TRP A 884 -5.65 -11.21 -9.78
C TRP A 884 -4.74 -10.10 -10.30
N LYS A 885 -4.49 -10.09 -11.61
CA LYS A 885 -3.83 -8.96 -12.27
C LYS A 885 -4.70 -8.48 -13.42
N VAL A 886 -5.09 -7.22 -13.36
CA VAL A 886 -5.89 -6.59 -14.41
C VAL A 886 -5.07 -5.45 -14.98
N ASN A 887 -4.43 -5.69 -16.11
CA ASN A 887 -3.61 -4.70 -16.81
C ASN A 887 -4.52 -3.86 -17.70
N ALA A 888 -4.62 -2.56 -17.42
CA ALA A 888 -5.35 -1.61 -18.26
C ALA A 888 -4.38 -0.58 -18.85
N THR A 889 -4.29 -0.53 -20.18
CA THR A 889 -3.38 0.36 -20.91
C THR A 889 -4.17 1.36 -21.75
N PRO A 890 -4.34 2.61 -21.28
CA PRO A 890 -4.97 3.67 -22.07
C PRO A 890 -4.14 3.99 -23.31
N LYS A 891 -4.81 4.11 -24.46
CA LYS A 891 -4.20 4.52 -25.72
C LYS A 891 -5.07 5.55 -26.43
N TRP A 892 -4.46 6.48 -27.16
CA TRP A 892 -5.19 7.50 -27.91
C TRP A 892 -4.52 7.89 -29.21
N LEU A 893 -5.31 8.45 -30.13
CA LEU A 893 -4.84 8.95 -31.42
C LEU A 893 -4.33 10.40 -31.31
N ARG A 894 -3.22 10.70 -31.98
CA ARG A 894 -2.67 12.07 -32.07
C ARG A 894 -3.09 12.81 -33.34
N SER A 895 -3.60 12.09 -34.33
CA SER A 895 -4.10 12.60 -35.60
C SER A 895 -5.16 11.65 -36.15
N PRO A 896 -6.04 12.10 -37.07
CA PRO A 896 -7.12 11.27 -37.62
C PRO A 896 -6.65 10.02 -38.36
N GLN A 897 -5.43 10.02 -38.89
CA GLN A 897 -4.83 8.93 -39.66
C GLN A 897 -3.67 8.24 -38.92
N GLY A 898 -3.43 8.61 -37.64
CA GLY A 898 -2.32 8.08 -36.84
C GLY A 898 -2.59 6.69 -36.25
N THR A 899 -1.62 6.15 -35.53
CA THR A 899 -1.77 4.93 -34.73
C THR A 899 -2.08 5.26 -33.26
N TYR A 900 -2.71 4.34 -32.55
CA TYR A 900 -2.95 4.46 -31.12
C TYR A 900 -1.62 4.45 -30.36
N VAL A 901 -1.37 5.53 -29.62
CA VAL A 901 -0.16 5.73 -28.83
C VAL A 901 -0.46 5.42 -27.36
N SER A 902 0.44 4.69 -26.70
CA SER A 902 0.33 4.39 -25.27
C SER A 902 0.48 5.66 -24.42
N TYR A 903 -0.22 5.71 -23.29
CA TYR A 903 -0.09 6.78 -22.31
C TYR A 903 1.33 7.00 -21.77
N GLN A 904 2.21 6.00 -21.87
CA GLN A 904 3.61 6.08 -21.42
C GLN A 904 4.54 6.80 -22.40
N GLU A 905 4.12 6.99 -23.65
CA GLU A 905 4.90 7.70 -24.65
C GLU A 905 4.92 9.21 -24.39
N VAL A 906 6.02 9.89 -24.72
CA VAL A 906 6.21 11.33 -24.45
C VAL A 906 5.07 12.13 -25.09
N ALA A 907 4.19 12.66 -24.25
CA ALA A 907 3.04 13.49 -24.62
C ALA A 907 3.08 14.83 -23.89
N ASN A 908 2.39 15.84 -24.42
CA ASN A 908 2.22 17.11 -23.72
C ASN A 908 1.49 16.85 -22.39
N GLY A 909 2.02 17.35 -21.27
CA GLY A 909 1.42 17.17 -19.94
C GLY A 909 -0.03 17.63 -19.85
N ALA A 910 -0.43 18.62 -20.65
CA ALA A 910 -1.83 19.05 -20.76
C ALA A 910 -2.73 17.97 -21.40
N GLN A 911 -2.25 17.25 -22.42
CA GLN A 911 -3.01 16.17 -23.05
C GLN A 911 -3.17 14.98 -22.10
N VAL A 912 -2.11 14.61 -21.39
CA VAL A 912 -2.14 13.53 -20.39
C VAL A 912 -3.20 13.84 -19.32
N LYS A 913 -3.27 15.08 -18.82
CA LYS A 913 -4.31 15.51 -17.86
C LYS A 913 -5.72 15.40 -18.43
N VAL A 914 -5.95 15.76 -19.70
CA VAL A 914 -7.28 15.63 -20.33
C VAL A 914 -7.70 14.17 -20.44
N PHE A 915 -6.83 13.30 -20.95
CA PHE A 915 -7.13 11.87 -21.09
C PHE A 915 -7.30 11.17 -19.74
N ALA A 916 -6.52 11.56 -18.73
CA ALA A 916 -6.72 11.12 -17.36
C ALA A 916 -8.13 11.44 -16.86
N ILE A 917 -8.56 12.72 -17.00
CA ILE A 917 -9.90 13.16 -16.58
C ILE A 917 -10.98 12.40 -17.36
N HIS A 918 -10.85 12.29 -18.67
CA HIS A 918 -11.81 11.54 -19.50
C HIS A 918 -11.90 10.07 -19.10
N LEU A 919 -10.79 9.42 -18.76
CA LEU A 919 -10.79 8.01 -18.33
C LEU A 919 -11.53 7.82 -17.00
N VAL A 920 -11.34 8.74 -16.04
CA VAL A 920 -12.10 8.70 -14.77
C VAL A 920 -13.58 9.00 -14.98
N LEU A 921 -13.91 9.94 -15.85
CA LEU A 921 -15.30 10.24 -16.20
C LEU A 921 -15.96 9.06 -16.91
N ALA A 922 -15.25 8.36 -17.81
CA ALA A 922 -15.72 7.14 -18.45
C ALA A 922 -16.02 6.03 -17.42
N ALA A 923 -15.15 5.85 -16.43
CA ALA A 923 -15.38 4.91 -15.33
C ALA A 923 -16.62 5.28 -14.49
N LEU A 924 -16.85 6.57 -14.22
CA LEU A 924 -18.05 7.04 -13.52
C LEU A 924 -19.32 6.90 -14.38
N LEU A 925 -19.20 7.06 -15.71
CA LEU A 925 -20.27 6.82 -16.65
C LEU A 925 -20.60 5.34 -16.79
N HIS A 926 -19.68 4.40 -16.52
CA HIS A 926 -20.03 2.98 -16.53
C HIS A 926 -20.89 2.59 -15.32
N ASP A 927 -20.55 3.06 -14.12
CA ASP A 927 -21.21 2.61 -12.89
C ASP A 927 -22.67 3.11 -12.77
N SER A 928 -23.61 2.17 -12.74
CA SER A 928 -25.04 2.39 -12.51
C SER A 928 -25.38 2.67 -11.03
N GLY A 929 -24.44 2.41 -10.10
CA GLY A 929 -24.56 2.68 -8.66
C GLY A 929 -23.95 4.00 -8.19
N SER A 930 -23.58 4.90 -9.10
CA SER A 930 -22.75 6.07 -8.80
C SER A 930 -23.49 7.23 -8.10
N SER A 931 -24.81 7.11 -7.89
CA SER A 931 -25.61 8.19 -7.30
C SER A 931 -25.13 8.57 -5.90
N GLY A 932 -24.83 9.86 -5.72
CA GLY A 932 -24.36 10.42 -4.46
C GLY A 932 -22.86 10.28 -4.18
N ARG A 933 -22.08 9.62 -5.06
CA ARG A 933 -20.62 9.65 -4.98
C ARG A 933 -20.07 11.06 -5.15
N VAL A 934 -18.84 11.25 -4.67
CA VAL A 934 -18.14 12.54 -4.74
C VAL A 934 -16.79 12.35 -5.44
N LEU A 935 -16.54 13.15 -6.47
CA LEU A 935 -15.24 13.25 -7.12
C LEU A 935 -14.59 14.57 -6.68
N ILE A 936 -13.35 14.55 -6.24
CA ILE A 936 -12.62 15.75 -5.82
C ILE A 936 -11.41 15.95 -6.72
N LEU A 937 -11.30 17.11 -7.37
CA LEU A 937 -10.25 17.46 -8.32
C LEU A 937 -9.51 18.71 -7.84
N ASP A 938 -8.22 18.59 -7.52
CA ASP A 938 -7.39 19.74 -7.17
C ASP A 938 -6.71 20.35 -8.41
N GLU A 939 -6.50 21.66 -8.37
CA GLU A 939 -5.96 22.51 -9.43
C GLU A 939 -6.63 22.32 -10.80
N LEU A 940 -7.97 22.24 -10.80
CA LEU A 940 -8.74 22.08 -12.02
C LEU A 940 -8.48 23.26 -12.98
N GLY A 941 -8.10 22.95 -14.22
CA GLY A 941 -7.80 23.96 -15.25
C GLY A 941 -6.36 24.49 -15.24
N ASN A 942 -5.57 24.20 -14.21
CA ASN A 942 -4.16 24.58 -14.18
C ASN A 942 -3.36 23.75 -15.22
N SER A 943 -2.58 24.43 -16.05
CA SER A 943 -1.85 23.84 -17.18
C SER A 943 -2.72 23.29 -18.33
N LEU A 944 -4.01 23.59 -18.37
CA LEU A 944 -4.88 23.32 -19.53
C LEU A 944 -5.03 24.60 -20.37
N GLY A 945 -4.81 24.50 -21.68
CA GLY A 945 -5.13 25.59 -22.63
C GLY A 945 -6.63 25.87 -22.72
N ASP A 946 -7.01 27.06 -23.15
CA ASP A 946 -8.38 27.61 -23.03
C ASP A 946 -9.47 26.70 -23.62
N GLU A 947 -9.26 26.15 -24.82
CA GLU A 947 -10.24 25.28 -25.47
C GLU A 947 -10.39 23.92 -24.75
N ASN A 948 -9.27 23.31 -24.33
CA ASN A 948 -9.31 22.07 -23.55
C ASN A 948 -9.96 22.27 -22.18
N ARG A 949 -9.76 23.44 -21.56
CA ARG A 949 -10.35 23.79 -20.26
C ARG A 949 -11.88 23.86 -20.34
N LYS A 950 -12.43 24.59 -21.31
CA LYS A 950 -13.88 24.70 -21.51
C LYS A 950 -14.53 23.34 -21.75
N HIS A 951 -13.91 22.49 -22.56
CA HIS A 951 -14.41 21.14 -22.83
C HIS A 951 -14.44 20.29 -21.55
N VAL A 952 -13.33 20.22 -20.81
CA VAL A 952 -13.25 19.46 -19.56
C VAL A 952 -14.32 19.92 -18.56
N LEU A 953 -14.50 21.24 -18.38
CA LEU A 953 -15.52 21.78 -17.48
C LEU A 953 -16.95 21.38 -17.90
N ARG A 954 -17.24 21.38 -19.21
CA ARG A 954 -18.53 20.91 -19.75
C ARG A 954 -18.74 19.42 -19.50
N SER A 955 -17.73 18.59 -19.75
CA SER A 955 -17.82 17.14 -19.51
C SER A 955 -18.02 16.82 -18.03
N LEU A 956 -17.37 17.56 -17.13
CA LEU A 956 -17.58 17.42 -15.68
C LEU A 956 -19.04 17.72 -15.29
N GLN A 957 -19.60 18.82 -15.81
CA GLN A 957 -21.00 19.18 -15.56
C GLN A 957 -21.95 18.09 -16.07
N ASP A 958 -21.79 17.65 -17.31
CA ASP A 958 -22.67 16.69 -17.96
C ASP A 958 -22.65 15.33 -17.24
N VAL A 959 -21.46 14.84 -16.86
CA VAL A 959 -21.31 13.60 -16.10
C VAL A 959 -21.90 13.73 -14.69
N ALA A 960 -21.65 14.84 -13.99
CA ALA A 960 -22.19 15.08 -12.65
C ALA A 960 -23.73 14.98 -12.63
N VAL A 961 -24.39 15.61 -13.62
CA VAL A 961 -25.85 15.61 -13.76
C VAL A 961 -26.36 14.24 -14.19
N ARG A 962 -25.79 13.64 -15.25
CA ARG A 962 -26.28 12.35 -15.80
C ARG A 962 -26.18 11.20 -14.80
N ARG A 963 -25.12 11.17 -13.99
CA ARG A 963 -24.86 10.06 -13.04
C ARG A 963 -25.23 10.39 -11.60
N GLY A 964 -25.61 11.64 -11.32
CA GLY A 964 -25.92 12.09 -9.98
C GLY A 964 -24.71 12.11 -9.05
N VAL A 965 -23.50 12.29 -9.60
CA VAL A 965 -22.23 12.42 -8.87
C VAL A 965 -21.98 13.88 -8.54
N THR A 966 -21.43 14.18 -7.36
CA THR A 966 -21.02 15.54 -7.00
C THR A 966 -19.55 15.71 -7.30
N ILE A 967 -19.16 16.71 -8.10
CA ILE A 967 -17.75 16.94 -8.44
C ILE A 967 -17.30 18.23 -7.76
N LEU A 968 -16.30 18.17 -6.89
CA LEU A 968 -15.68 19.32 -6.24
C LEU A 968 -14.35 19.62 -6.91
N GLY A 969 -14.22 20.75 -7.62
CA GLY A 969 -12.98 21.14 -8.29
C GLY A 969 -12.38 22.39 -7.69
N THR A 970 -11.10 22.41 -7.27
CA THR A 970 -10.47 23.70 -6.94
C THR A 970 -10.17 24.46 -8.22
N CYS A 971 -10.58 25.73 -8.28
CA CYS A 971 -10.34 26.60 -9.42
C CYS A 971 -9.47 27.78 -8.97
N GLN A 972 -8.37 27.98 -9.67
CA GLN A 972 -7.59 29.22 -9.59
C GLN A 972 -8.38 30.38 -10.22
N ASP A 973 -7.95 31.61 -9.94
CA ASP A 973 -8.64 32.83 -10.36
C ASP A 973 -8.75 32.96 -11.89
N SER A 974 -7.82 32.37 -12.64
CA SER A 974 -7.86 32.33 -14.11
C SER A 974 -8.88 31.33 -14.68
N VAL A 975 -9.30 30.34 -13.88
CA VAL A 975 -10.21 29.25 -14.30
C VAL A 975 -11.63 29.51 -13.84
N ILE A 976 -11.82 30.22 -12.71
CA ILE A 976 -13.13 30.42 -12.10
C ILE A 976 -14.12 31.10 -13.06
N HIS A 977 -13.66 32.03 -13.91
CA HIS A 977 -14.50 32.70 -14.91
C HIS A 977 -15.14 31.74 -15.93
N ASP A 978 -14.42 30.70 -16.34
CA ASP A 978 -14.94 29.65 -17.22
C ASP A 978 -15.79 28.65 -16.43
N ALA A 979 -15.34 28.28 -15.23
CA ALA A 979 -16.01 27.30 -14.38
C ALA A 979 -17.43 27.76 -13.97
N VAL A 980 -17.62 29.06 -13.70
CA VAL A 980 -18.94 29.65 -13.36
C VAL A 980 -20.01 29.36 -14.42
N ARG A 981 -19.62 29.21 -15.70
CA ARG A 981 -20.57 28.92 -16.80
C ARG A 981 -21.06 27.47 -16.83
N HIS A 982 -20.33 26.57 -16.16
CA HIS A 982 -20.56 25.12 -16.20
C HIS A 982 -20.80 24.51 -14.81
N CYS A 983 -20.53 25.22 -13.72
CA CYS A 983 -20.80 24.73 -12.37
C CYS A 983 -22.25 24.98 -11.94
N GLY A 984 -22.80 24.06 -11.13
CA GLY A 984 -24.07 24.27 -10.43
C GLY A 984 -23.93 25.09 -9.15
N GLN A 985 -22.70 25.20 -8.63
CA GLN A 985 -22.38 25.97 -7.44
C GLN A 985 -20.93 26.48 -7.44
N VAL A 986 -20.73 27.68 -6.90
CA VAL A 986 -19.44 28.25 -6.53
C VAL A 986 -19.35 28.33 -5.01
N VAL A 987 -18.25 27.83 -4.44
CA VAL A 987 -17.90 27.93 -3.03
C VAL A 987 -16.65 28.79 -2.92
N TRP A 988 -16.70 29.86 -2.13
CA TRP A 988 -15.64 30.85 -2.01
C TRP A 988 -15.15 30.99 -0.58
N PHE A 989 -13.90 30.61 -0.38
CA PHE A 989 -13.19 30.77 0.89
C PHE A 989 -12.49 32.13 0.94
N ASN A 990 -12.44 32.76 2.11
CA ASN A 990 -11.76 34.04 2.29
C ASN A 990 -10.95 34.01 3.59
N HIS A 991 -9.64 34.21 3.46
CA HIS A 991 -8.73 34.42 4.57
C HIS A 991 -8.20 35.86 4.50
N ALA A 992 -8.79 36.76 5.29
CA ALA A 992 -8.64 38.20 5.08
C ALA A 992 -7.27 38.76 5.51
N SER A 993 -6.63 38.17 6.51
CA SER A 993 -5.30 38.57 6.96
C SER A 993 -4.57 37.44 7.68
N ASP A 994 -3.24 37.49 7.69
CA ASP A 994 -2.39 36.56 8.45
C ASP A 994 -2.66 36.59 9.97
N SER A 995 -3.32 37.64 10.47
CA SER A 995 -3.69 37.82 11.87
C SER A 995 -5.04 37.19 12.27
N GLU A 996 -5.90 36.80 11.33
CA GLU A 996 -7.15 36.08 11.62
C GLU A 996 -6.87 34.58 11.81
N VAL A 997 -7.39 33.99 12.90
CA VAL A 997 -7.12 32.58 13.27
C VAL A 997 -7.88 31.60 12.35
N TYR A 998 -9.13 31.91 12.03
CA TYR A 998 -9.99 31.14 11.15
C TYR A 998 -10.37 31.96 9.93
N ASN A 999 -10.75 31.29 8.85
CA ASN A 999 -11.35 31.90 7.68
C ASN A 999 -12.67 32.59 8.02
N ARG A 1000 -13.03 33.57 7.19
CA ARG A 1000 -14.37 34.18 7.22
C ARG A 1000 -15.45 33.17 6.82
N PRO A 1001 -16.73 33.41 7.17
CA PRO A 1001 -17.83 32.55 6.74
C PRO A 1001 -17.81 32.30 5.23
N THR A 1002 -17.79 31.03 4.82
CA THR A 1002 -17.71 30.63 3.41
C THR A 1002 -18.90 31.17 2.62
N ARG A 1003 -18.62 31.90 1.55
CA ARG A 1003 -19.64 32.40 0.62
C ARG A 1003 -19.96 31.33 -0.41
N THR A 1004 -21.24 31.18 -0.74
CA THR A 1004 -21.69 30.16 -1.67
C THR A 1004 -22.75 30.74 -2.59
N TRP A 1005 -22.62 30.50 -3.89
CA TRP A 1005 -23.61 30.85 -4.90
C TRP A 1005 -23.94 29.61 -5.69
N GLY A 1006 -25.20 29.21 -5.75
CA GLY A 1006 -25.62 28.01 -6.48
C GLY A 1006 -27.13 27.88 -6.48
N SER A 1007 -27.64 27.09 -7.42
CA SER A 1007 -29.07 26.79 -7.52
C SER A 1007 -29.25 25.29 -7.39
N ASP A 1008 -30.13 24.88 -6.47
CA ASP A 1008 -30.54 23.50 -6.32
C ASP A 1008 -31.96 23.31 -6.93
N PRO A 1009 -32.10 22.53 -8.02
CA PRO A 1009 -33.40 22.26 -8.63
C PRO A 1009 -34.40 21.55 -7.70
N SER A 1010 -33.92 20.84 -6.67
CA SER A 1010 -34.75 20.05 -5.76
C SER A 1010 -35.28 20.86 -4.56
N GLY A 1011 -34.55 21.89 -4.13
CA GLY A 1011 -34.88 22.90 -3.10
C GLY A 1011 -35.03 22.37 -1.67
N GLY A 1012 -35.58 21.17 -1.49
CA GLY A 1012 -36.06 20.67 -0.21
C GLY A 1012 -34.96 20.47 0.84
N HIS A 1013 -33.75 20.09 0.44
CA HIS A 1013 -32.64 19.94 1.40
C HIS A 1013 -32.18 21.29 1.94
N VAL A 1014 -32.07 22.30 1.07
CA VAL A 1014 -31.71 23.66 1.46
C VAL A 1014 -32.69 24.20 2.50
N GLU A 1015 -33.99 23.97 2.35
CA GLU A 1015 -35.00 24.42 3.33
C GLU A 1015 -34.81 23.82 4.72
N ARG A 1016 -34.50 22.52 4.83
CA ARG A 1016 -34.28 21.86 6.13
C ARG A 1016 -32.98 22.29 6.81
N VAL A 1017 -31.95 22.59 6.02
CA VAL A 1017 -30.68 23.09 6.55
C VAL A 1017 -30.63 24.62 6.66
N ALA A 1018 -31.62 25.35 6.14
CA ALA A 1018 -31.59 26.82 6.01
C ALA A 1018 -31.34 27.55 7.34
N ALA A 1019 -32.02 27.13 8.42
CA ALA A 1019 -31.85 27.76 9.73
C ALA A 1019 -30.40 27.60 10.26
N TRP A 1020 -29.78 26.46 10.01
CA TRP A 1020 -28.38 26.20 10.37
C TRP A 1020 -27.40 26.93 9.43
N LEU A 1021 -27.67 26.95 8.12
CA LEU A 1021 -26.85 27.68 7.15
C LEU A 1021 -26.83 29.20 7.42
N ARG A 1022 -27.93 29.76 7.93
CA ARG A 1022 -28.04 31.19 8.28
C ARG A 1022 -27.49 31.52 9.67
N ALA A 1023 -27.30 30.53 10.55
CA ALA A 1023 -26.83 30.78 11.91
C ALA A 1023 -25.43 31.42 11.91
N GLY A 1024 -25.28 32.55 12.61
CA GLY A 1024 -24.02 33.30 12.70
C GLY A 1024 -23.60 34.09 11.46
N ARG A 1025 -24.41 34.12 10.38
CA ARG A 1025 -24.16 34.98 9.22
C ARG A 1025 -24.92 36.31 9.39
N PRO A 1026 -24.30 37.47 9.11
CA PRO A 1026 -25.04 38.74 9.08
C PRO A 1026 -26.13 38.65 8.01
N VAL A 1027 -27.36 39.02 8.37
CA VAL A 1027 -28.47 39.12 7.42
C VAL A 1027 -28.22 40.36 6.58
N SER A 1028 -27.50 40.22 5.48
CA SER A 1028 -27.51 41.22 4.41
C SER A 1028 -28.90 41.16 3.77
N GLY A 1029 -29.64 42.26 3.86
CA GLY A 1029 -30.90 42.47 3.13
C GLY A 1029 -30.69 42.53 1.63
#